data_AF-A0A5R9KTB3-F1
#
_entry.id   AF-A0A5R9KTB3-F1
#
_cell.length_a   1.000
_cell.length_b   1.000
_cell.length_c   1.000
_cell.angle_alpha   90.00
_cell.angle_beta   90.00
_cell.angle_gamma   90.00
#
_symmetry.space_group_name_H-M   'P 1'
#
loop_
_entity.id
_entity.type
_entity.pdbx_description
1 polymer ?
#
loop_
_entity_poly.entity_id
_entity_poly.type
_entity_poly.pdbx_seq_one_letter_code
_entity_poly.pdbx_strand_id
1 'polypeptide(L)'
;MTHVPQLIVDLSLILTMAGVITLIFKKLKQPIVLGYILAGLLVGPNFHLFPTITDIKTIEIWAEIGVIFLLFNLGLEFSFKKLVKVGNTAAITGLFEVSMMLATGFITGQLLGWSKTDSLFLGGIIAISSTTIIFRAFDELGMKTQQFTRVVLGILVIEDLAAVLLMVLLSTLSISQQFAGIEMLQSICKLFFFLTIWFLGGIFVFPTLLRRYRQLMNDESVLITSVALCFGMVFLVTQAGFSAALGAFIMGSILAETTHAEKIEHLLKPLKDLFGAVFFISVGMLINPTLLIQYAVPTAILVLVVVFGKTFFVTLGAVISGQPLKKSLQSGMSLSQIGEFSFIIANLGLALKVTSNFLYPIAVGVSVITTFTTPYMMKASEPLYEWLEKVLPEKWRLYLNRYSTSTETIGQTTHWNSILKSYAQTIILNSVVVIGIVLAASRQLADELHAFIPETFITNSVLFVITFLLVSPFLWALVFKRSNRKAYSAIWLSRKYSRGPLLLLELSRVLIAIILMGFLLNSFFATPTALSVAGGIMVLGFAIFYQRLQQFYSKIEDRFLQNLNARQLEGSGKSKRILLPWDAHFAFLEVSADSNLIGKTLQELKIREHFGINVVLIERGSSTIHLPRPTEVLYPCDRIEVIGTDDQLDDFRVHVEVSTNGDIYMAHEDSIVLERIEVRNEYNIRGKSIRNSGIREKTQGMIVGLERNGERILNPDSSMIIENLDVLWIAGDRDLIKEFIKHKTADSSEEVATEIG
;
A
#
# COMPACT_ATOMS: atom_id res chain seq x y z
N MET A 1 16.11 12.51 52.14
CA MET A 1 16.55 11.47 51.16
C MET A 1 15.79 11.74 49.87
N THR A 2 16.50 11.93 48.76
CA THR A 2 15.90 12.28 47.46
C THR A 2 15.06 11.11 46.95
N HIS A 3 13.73 11.22 47.06
CA HIS A 3 12.81 10.23 46.51
C HIS A 3 12.84 10.31 44.98
N VAL A 4 13.48 9.34 44.35
CA VAL A 4 13.34 9.11 42.90
C VAL A 4 11.92 8.56 42.67
N PRO A 5 11.11 9.12 41.76
CA PRO A 5 9.80 8.58 41.43
C PRO A 5 9.85 7.09 41.07
N GLN A 6 8.91 6.30 41.59
CA GLN A 6 8.87 4.84 41.40
C GLN A 6 8.91 4.46 39.91
N LEU A 7 8.24 5.24 39.05
CA LEU A 7 8.23 5.04 37.60
C LEU A 7 9.64 4.98 36.98
N ILE A 8 10.58 5.78 37.50
CA ILE A 8 11.97 5.83 37.02
C ILE A 8 12.75 4.60 37.50
N VAL A 9 12.50 4.16 38.74
CA VAL A 9 13.11 2.94 39.30
C VAL A 9 12.66 1.71 38.49
N ASP A 10 11.37 1.63 38.22
CA ASP A 10 10.77 0.53 37.45
C ASP A 10 11.31 0.50 36.02
N LEU A 11 11.39 1.66 35.35
CA LEU A 11 12.01 1.75 34.02
C LEU A 11 13.47 1.31 34.02
N SER A 12 14.24 1.74 35.01
CA SER A 12 15.65 1.35 35.15
C SER A 12 15.81 -0.17 35.26
N LEU A 13 14.97 -0.82 36.07
CA LEU A 13 14.98 -2.28 36.20
C LEU A 13 14.59 -2.97 34.89
N ILE A 14 13.52 -2.51 34.24
CA ILE A 14 13.05 -3.03 32.94
C ILE A 14 14.17 -2.96 31.90
N LEU A 15 14.82 -1.81 31.76
CA LEU A 15 15.88 -1.61 30.77
C LEU A 15 17.15 -2.41 31.10
N THR A 16 17.50 -2.52 32.38
CA THR A 16 18.63 -3.34 32.83
C THR A 16 18.40 -4.81 32.46
N MET A 17 17.20 -5.32 32.76
CA MET A 17 16.83 -6.69 32.40
C MET A 17 16.75 -6.90 30.89
N ALA A 18 16.21 -5.94 30.14
CA ALA A 18 16.20 -5.96 28.68
C ALA A 18 17.61 -6.08 28.11
N GLY A 19 18.57 -5.31 28.63
CA GLY A 19 19.97 -5.36 28.21
C GLY A 19 20.61 -6.73 28.48
N VAL A 20 20.48 -7.24 29.71
CA VAL A 20 21.02 -8.55 30.10
C VAL A 20 20.41 -9.67 29.26
N ILE A 21 19.08 -9.71 29.14
CA ILE A 21 18.40 -10.80 28.44
C ILE A 21 18.67 -10.78 26.94
N THR A 22 18.83 -9.59 26.34
CA THR A 22 19.21 -9.45 24.93
C THR A 22 20.56 -10.10 24.65
N LEU A 23 21.55 -9.90 25.53
CA LEU A 23 22.87 -10.52 25.39
C LEU A 23 22.80 -12.05 25.53
N ILE A 24 22.05 -12.54 26.53
CA ILE A 24 21.86 -13.97 26.76
C ILE A 24 21.17 -14.64 25.58
N PHE A 25 20.03 -14.10 25.13
CA PHE A 25 19.23 -14.71 24.05
C PHE A 25 19.90 -14.62 22.69
N LYS A 26 20.67 -13.55 22.41
CA LYS A 26 21.53 -13.49 21.23
C LYS A 26 22.59 -14.58 21.27
N LYS A 27 23.24 -14.81 22.42
CA LYS A 27 24.24 -15.88 22.59
C LYS A 27 23.62 -17.28 22.40
N LEU A 28 22.41 -17.50 22.91
CA LEU A 28 21.67 -18.76 22.79
C LEU A 28 21.01 -18.96 21.41
N LYS A 29 21.10 -17.98 20.52
CA LYS A 29 20.36 -17.93 19.26
C LYS A 29 18.84 -18.15 19.44
N GLN A 30 18.25 -17.60 20.50
CA GLN A 30 16.80 -17.66 20.76
C GLN A 30 16.08 -16.33 20.46
N PRO A 31 14.79 -16.33 20.04
CA PRO A 31 13.98 -15.11 19.82
C PRO A 31 14.01 -14.14 21.01
N ILE A 32 14.41 -12.89 20.76
CA ILE A 32 14.62 -11.89 21.84
C ILE A 32 13.31 -11.58 22.58
N VAL A 33 12.17 -11.57 21.88
CA VAL A 33 10.84 -11.34 22.47
C VAL A 33 10.51 -12.35 23.57
N LEU A 34 10.85 -13.63 23.38
CA LEU A 34 10.69 -14.65 24.44
C LEU A 34 11.55 -14.32 25.66
N GLY A 35 12.76 -13.82 25.42
CA GLY A 35 13.65 -13.33 26.47
C GLY A 35 12.99 -12.21 27.27
N TYR A 36 12.43 -11.20 26.60
CA TYR A 36 11.73 -10.11 27.29
C TYR A 36 10.57 -10.59 28.16
N ILE A 37 9.74 -11.52 27.66
CA ILE A 37 8.64 -12.09 28.44
C ILE A 37 9.17 -12.85 29.67
N LEU A 38 10.21 -13.66 29.50
CA LEU A 38 10.85 -14.38 30.61
C LEU A 38 11.50 -13.43 31.62
N ALA A 39 12.15 -12.37 31.15
CA ALA A 39 12.71 -11.34 32.01
C ALA A 39 11.61 -10.68 32.85
N GLY A 40 10.49 -10.32 32.22
CA GLY A 40 9.30 -9.82 32.90
C GLY A 40 8.74 -10.79 33.93
N LEU A 41 8.65 -12.07 33.61
CA LEU A 41 8.22 -13.10 34.57
C LEU A 41 9.13 -13.13 35.82
N LEU A 42 10.45 -12.99 35.63
CA LEU A 42 11.43 -13.04 36.71
C LEU A 42 11.43 -11.79 37.60
N VAL A 43 11.16 -10.60 37.04
CA VAL A 43 11.08 -9.34 37.80
C VAL A 43 9.65 -8.90 38.14
N GLY A 44 8.67 -9.75 37.82
CA GLY A 44 7.25 -9.50 38.06
C GLY A 44 6.84 -9.77 39.51
N PRO A 45 5.70 -9.21 39.96
CA PRO A 45 5.19 -9.31 41.32
C PRO A 45 5.02 -10.75 41.83
N ASN A 46 4.82 -11.70 40.90
CA ASN A 46 4.58 -13.10 41.21
C ASN A 46 5.87 -13.92 41.45
N PHE A 47 7.06 -13.30 41.34
CA PHE A 47 8.34 -13.97 41.53
C PHE A 47 9.24 -13.17 42.48
N HIS A 48 9.49 -13.70 43.68
CA HIS A 48 10.15 -12.97 44.78
C HIS A 48 11.68 -13.08 44.81
N LEU A 49 12.30 -13.77 43.84
CA LEU A 49 13.74 -14.06 43.87
C LEU A 49 14.64 -12.91 43.39
N PHE A 50 14.08 -11.92 42.69
CA PHE A 50 14.78 -10.77 42.10
C PHE A 50 14.19 -9.45 42.62
N PRO A 51 14.84 -8.29 42.41
CA PRO A 51 14.19 -7.00 42.60
C PRO A 51 12.92 -6.95 41.75
N THR A 52 11.79 -6.60 42.37
CA THR A 52 10.46 -6.77 41.78
C THR A 52 9.72 -5.45 41.69
N ILE A 53 9.03 -5.24 40.58
CA ILE A 53 8.07 -4.14 40.43
C ILE A 53 6.74 -4.58 41.02
N THR A 54 6.30 -3.90 42.08
CA THR A 54 5.09 -4.30 42.83
C THR A 54 3.85 -3.55 42.41
N ASP A 55 3.97 -2.37 41.78
CA ASP A 55 2.81 -1.56 41.39
C ASP A 55 2.30 -1.95 40.00
N ILE A 56 1.17 -2.65 39.98
CA ILE A 56 0.48 -3.09 38.76
C ILE A 56 0.12 -1.89 37.86
N LYS A 57 -0.24 -0.73 38.44
CA LYS A 57 -0.60 0.46 37.64
C LYS A 57 0.59 0.97 36.84
N THR A 58 1.78 0.98 37.43
CA THR A 58 3.01 1.39 36.75
C THR A 58 3.38 0.41 35.64
N ILE A 59 3.18 -0.90 35.85
CA ILE A 59 3.35 -1.94 34.83
C ILE A 59 2.39 -1.70 33.64
N GLU A 60 1.11 -1.41 33.92
CA GLU A 60 0.09 -1.13 32.91
C GLU A 60 0.43 0.12 32.08
N ILE A 61 0.88 1.21 32.70
CA ILE A 61 1.31 2.44 32.00
C ILE A 61 2.47 2.15 31.04
N TRP A 62 3.48 1.42 31.50
CA TRP A 62 4.63 1.05 30.65
C TRP A 62 4.22 0.14 29.50
N ALA A 63 3.32 -0.82 29.75
CA ALA A 63 2.75 -1.65 28.69
C ALA A 63 1.99 -0.79 27.66
N GLU A 64 1.18 0.17 28.10
CA GLU A 64 0.39 1.04 27.20
C GLU A 64 1.29 1.91 26.30
N ILE A 65 2.32 2.55 26.87
CA ILE A 65 3.31 3.32 26.09
C ILE A 65 4.01 2.40 25.08
N GLY A 66 4.38 1.19 25.51
CA GLY A 66 4.99 0.18 24.66
C GLY A 66 4.10 -0.21 23.47
N VAL A 67 2.81 -0.47 23.71
CA VAL A 67 1.82 -0.77 22.66
C VAL A 67 1.67 0.39 21.68
N ILE A 68 1.64 1.64 22.15
CA ILE A 68 1.53 2.82 21.29
C ILE A 68 2.68 2.86 20.29
N PHE A 69 3.93 2.72 20.73
CA PHE A 69 5.08 2.75 19.82
C PHE A 69 5.16 1.53 18.89
N LEU A 70 4.79 0.35 19.38
CA LEU A 70 4.71 -0.85 18.54
C LEU A 70 3.67 -0.69 17.43
N LEU A 71 2.47 -0.21 17.76
CA LEU A 71 1.40 -0.02 16.77
C LEU A 71 1.64 1.17 15.85
N PHE A 72 2.30 2.21 16.34
CA PHE A 72 2.73 3.32 15.49
C PHE A 72 3.75 2.87 14.45
N ASN A 73 4.78 2.12 14.88
CA ASN A 73 5.77 1.60 13.95
C ASN A 73 5.17 0.58 12.99
N LEU A 74 4.27 -0.28 13.47
CA LEU A 74 3.50 -1.18 12.62
C LEU A 74 2.73 -0.39 11.54
N GLY A 75 2.04 0.69 11.94
CA GLY A 75 1.37 1.59 11.01
C GLY A 75 2.33 2.15 9.94
N LEU A 76 3.56 2.50 10.32
CA LEU A 76 4.60 2.98 9.39
C LEU A 76 5.10 1.89 8.43
N GLU A 77 5.22 0.65 8.92
CA GLU A 77 5.62 -0.49 8.11
C GLU A 77 4.57 -0.82 7.04
N PHE A 78 3.29 -0.56 7.33
CA PHE A 78 2.17 -0.70 6.41
C PHE A 78 2.02 0.49 5.46
N SER A 79 2.46 0.32 4.21
CA SER A 79 1.96 1.14 3.10
C SER A 79 0.89 0.39 2.32
N PHE A 80 -0.14 1.11 1.87
CA PHE A 80 -1.21 0.56 1.02
C PHE A 80 -0.65 -0.08 -0.25
N LYS A 81 0.52 0.38 -0.68
CA LYS A 81 1.25 -0.17 -1.83
C LYS A 81 1.99 -1.46 -1.54
N LYS A 82 2.59 -1.62 -0.34
CA LYS A 82 3.14 -2.92 0.09
C LYS A 82 2.03 -3.97 0.10
N LEU A 83 0.83 -3.60 0.56
CA LEU A 83 -0.36 -4.46 0.53
C LEU A 83 -0.77 -4.90 -0.88
N VAL A 84 -0.76 -3.96 -1.85
CA VAL A 84 -1.05 -4.27 -3.26
C VAL A 84 0.02 -5.16 -3.90
N LYS A 85 1.26 -5.16 -3.38
CA LYS A 85 2.33 -6.06 -3.82
C LYS A 85 2.23 -7.45 -3.19
N VAL A 86 1.41 -7.64 -2.15
CA VAL A 86 1.15 -8.97 -1.60
C VAL A 86 0.44 -9.79 -2.67
N GLY A 87 1.04 -10.92 -3.06
CA GLY A 87 0.48 -11.77 -4.11
C GLY A 87 -0.94 -12.24 -3.76
N ASN A 88 -1.83 -12.32 -4.77
CA ASN A 88 -3.21 -12.75 -4.58
C ASN A 88 -3.32 -14.07 -3.81
N THR A 89 -2.37 -14.98 -4.02
CA THR A 89 -2.25 -16.23 -3.28
C THR A 89 -2.21 -16.00 -1.76
N ALA A 90 -1.30 -15.16 -1.30
CA ALA A 90 -1.11 -14.88 0.12
C ALA A 90 -2.33 -14.16 0.73
N ALA A 91 -2.96 -13.25 -0.02
CA ALA A 91 -4.18 -12.57 0.42
C ALA A 91 -5.35 -13.53 0.62
N ILE A 92 -5.60 -14.42 -0.34
CA ILE A 92 -6.68 -15.42 -0.26
C ILE A 92 -6.40 -16.38 0.90
N THR A 93 -5.17 -16.90 0.99
CA THR A 93 -4.79 -17.85 2.02
C THR A 93 -4.87 -17.24 3.42
N GLY A 94 -4.30 -16.05 3.63
CA GLY A 94 -4.32 -15.39 4.94
C GLY A 94 -5.73 -14.99 5.38
N LEU A 95 -6.55 -14.41 4.49
CA LEU A 95 -7.93 -14.03 4.87
C LEU A 95 -8.79 -15.26 5.18
N PHE A 96 -8.61 -16.34 4.42
CA PHE A 96 -9.29 -17.61 4.68
C PHE A 96 -8.87 -18.21 6.03
N GLU A 97 -7.57 -18.28 6.30
CA GLU A 97 -7.05 -18.82 7.55
C GLU A 97 -7.50 -18.00 8.75
N VAL A 98 -7.33 -16.68 8.74
CA VAL A 98 -7.75 -15.81 9.85
C VAL A 98 -9.24 -15.99 10.15
N SER A 99 -10.08 -16.04 9.12
CA SER A 99 -11.54 -16.22 9.28
C SER A 99 -11.88 -17.58 9.90
N MET A 100 -11.22 -18.64 9.45
CA MET A 100 -11.44 -20.00 9.96
C MET A 100 -10.88 -20.18 11.37
N MET A 101 -9.73 -19.59 11.69
CA MET A 101 -9.15 -19.62 13.03
C MET A 101 -9.96 -18.79 14.03
N LEU A 102 -10.51 -17.64 13.61
CA LEU A 102 -11.46 -16.87 14.41
C LEU A 102 -12.68 -17.72 14.80
N ALA A 103 -13.29 -18.39 13.82
CA ALA A 103 -14.44 -19.27 14.05
C ALA A 103 -14.07 -20.46 14.95
N THR A 104 -12.93 -21.10 14.69
CA THR A 104 -12.46 -22.26 15.46
C THR A 104 -12.13 -21.88 16.91
N GLY A 105 -11.50 -20.73 17.14
CA GLY A 105 -11.21 -20.24 18.49
C GLY A 105 -12.48 -19.84 19.23
N PHE A 106 -13.44 -19.20 18.56
CA PHE A 106 -14.75 -18.92 19.15
C PHE A 106 -15.47 -20.20 19.56
N ILE A 107 -15.55 -21.20 18.68
CA ILE A 107 -16.17 -22.50 18.97
C ILE A 107 -15.44 -23.20 20.11
N THR A 108 -14.10 -23.21 20.10
CA THR A 108 -13.30 -23.84 21.16
C THR A 108 -13.52 -23.17 22.51
N GLY A 109 -13.55 -21.84 22.57
CA GLY A 109 -13.87 -21.10 23.80
C GLY A 109 -15.27 -21.43 24.32
N GLN A 110 -16.27 -21.50 23.44
CA GLN A 110 -17.62 -21.90 23.83
C GLN A 110 -17.69 -23.35 24.33
N LEU A 111 -16.97 -24.28 23.70
CA LEU A 111 -16.89 -25.67 24.14
C LEU A 111 -16.19 -25.82 25.51
N LEU A 112 -15.24 -24.93 25.81
CA LEU A 112 -14.59 -24.83 27.12
C LEU A 112 -15.46 -24.09 28.17
N GLY A 113 -16.67 -23.67 27.79
CA GLY A 113 -17.63 -23.00 28.68
C GLY A 113 -17.32 -21.52 28.94
N TRP A 114 -16.52 -20.88 28.10
CA TRP A 114 -16.15 -19.47 28.28
C TRP A 114 -17.22 -18.51 27.78
N SER A 115 -17.16 -17.26 28.25
CA SER A 115 -18.08 -16.22 27.78
C SER A 115 -17.94 -15.97 26.27
N LYS A 116 -18.99 -15.42 25.64
CA LYS A 116 -18.95 -15.06 24.21
C LYS A 116 -17.82 -14.08 23.90
N THR A 117 -17.60 -13.11 24.79
CA THR A 117 -16.52 -12.12 24.66
C THR A 117 -15.15 -12.78 24.77
N ASP A 118 -14.92 -13.62 25.79
CA ASP A 118 -13.67 -14.38 25.93
C ASP A 118 -13.40 -15.26 24.71
N SER A 119 -14.45 -15.89 24.17
CA SER A 119 -14.33 -16.77 23.01
C SER A 119 -14.01 -15.99 21.73
N LEU A 120 -14.57 -14.80 21.57
CA LEU A 120 -14.29 -13.92 20.43
C LEU A 120 -12.84 -13.41 20.47
N PHE A 121 -12.38 -12.97 21.64
CA PHE A 121 -10.99 -12.56 21.84
C PHE A 121 -10.02 -13.74 21.65
N LEU A 122 -10.36 -14.93 22.16
CA LEU A 122 -9.58 -16.14 21.93
C LEU A 122 -9.41 -16.42 20.42
N GLY A 123 -10.49 -16.35 19.64
CA GLY A 123 -10.43 -16.49 18.19
C GLY A 123 -9.42 -15.54 17.55
N GLY A 124 -9.40 -14.28 17.98
CA GLY A 124 -8.43 -13.30 17.49
C GLY A 124 -6.99 -13.61 17.87
N ILE A 125 -6.79 -14.01 19.11
CA ILE A 125 -5.47 -14.34 19.65
C ILE A 125 -4.86 -15.52 18.91
N ILE A 126 -5.65 -16.55 18.63
CA ILE A 126 -5.14 -17.75 17.97
C ILE A 126 -5.04 -17.64 16.45
N ALA A 127 -5.63 -16.62 15.83
CA ALA A 127 -5.58 -16.43 14.38
C ALA A 127 -4.25 -15.84 13.90
N ILE A 128 -3.55 -15.05 14.71
CA ILE A 128 -2.40 -14.26 14.23
C ILE A 128 -1.08 -14.96 14.54
N SER A 129 -0.20 -15.10 13.55
CA SER A 129 1.13 -15.73 13.67
C SER A 129 2.23 -14.73 14.01
N SER A 130 3.46 -15.20 14.25
CA SER A 130 4.62 -14.33 14.50
C SER A 130 5.55 -14.22 13.30
N THR A 131 5.69 -13.01 12.78
CA THR A 131 6.63 -12.69 11.71
C THR A 131 8.09 -12.87 12.15
N THR A 132 8.47 -12.32 13.32
CA THR A 132 9.85 -12.37 13.84
C THR A 132 10.34 -13.81 14.07
N ILE A 133 9.50 -14.68 14.63
CA ILE A 133 9.86 -16.07 14.92
C ILE A 133 10.07 -16.85 13.61
N ILE A 134 9.19 -16.66 12.62
CA ILE A 134 9.25 -17.36 11.34
C ILE A 134 10.47 -16.95 10.54
N PHE A 135 10.76 -15.65 10.45
CA PHE A 135 11.95 -15.16 9.75
C PHE A 135 13.23 -15.75 10.33
N ARG A 136 13.30 -15.83 11.67
CA ARG A 136 14.44 -16.42 12.36
C ARG A 136 14.54 -17.92 12.08
N ALA A 137 13.43 -18.65 12.17
CA ALA A 137 13.41 -20.07 11.86
C ALA A 137 13.82 -20.34 10.40
N PHE A 138 13.37 -19.54 9.43
CA PHE A 138 13.82 -19.65 8.04
C PHE A 138 15.31 -19.37 7.87
N ASP A 139 15.88 -18.45 8.65
CA ASP A 139 17.32 -18.19 8.63
C ASP A 139 18.12 -19.39 9.13
N GLU A 140 17.74 -19.89 10.31
CA GLU A 140 18.43 -20.99 10.98
C GLU A 140 18.32 -22.31 10.23
N LEU A 141 17.21 -22.52 9.52
CA LEU A 141 16.97 -23.69 8.69
C LEU A 141 17.50 -23.56 7.26
N GLY A 142 18.05 -22.39 6.87
CA GLY A 142 18.51 -22.14 5.50
C GLY A 142 17.39 -22.15 4.46
N MET A 143 16.16 -21.85 4.86
CA MET A 143 14.96 -21.93 4.01
C MET A 143 14.57 -20.58 3.36
N LYS A 144 15.25 -19.47 3.69
CA LYS A 144 14.91 -18.11 3.22
C LYS A 144 14.69 -17.96 1.71
N THR A 145 15.42 -18.71 0.90
CA THR A 145 15.41 -18.60 -0.58
C THR A 145 14.37 -19.52 -1.24
N GLN A 146 13.64 -20.33 -0.46
CA GLN A 146 12.65 -21.26 -1.01
C GLN A 146 11.40 -20.53 -1.51
N GLN A 147 10.76 -21.08 -2.53
CA GLN A 147 9.60 -20.43 -3.16
C GLN A 147 8.39 -20.31 -2.22
N PHE A 148 8.18 -21.28 -1.33
CA PHE A 148 7.06 -21.26 -0.38
C PHE A 148 7.24 -20.15 0.68
N THR A 149 8.48 -19.78 1.02
CA THR A 149 8.78 -18.71 1.98
C THR A 149 8.17 -17.39 1.55
N ARG A 150 8.19 -17.06 0.24
CA ARG A 150 7.56 -15.84 -0.27
C ARG A 150 6.04 -15.82 -0.02
N VAL A 151 5.38 -16.97 -0.11
CA VAL A 151 3.94 -17.10 0.17
C VAL A 151 3.69 -16.90 1.66
N VAL A 152 4.46 -17.57 2.52
CA VAL A 152 4.38 -17.42 4.00
C VAL A 152 4.59 -15.97 4.42
N LEU A 153 5.62 -15.30 3.91
CA LEU A 153 5.88 -13.89 4.20
C LEU A 153 4.74 -12.98 3.74
N GLY A 154 4.12 -13.29 2.59
CA GLY A 154 2.93 -12.59 2.14
C GLY A 154 1.72 -12.81 3.06
N ILE A 155 1.51 -14.04 3.54
CA ILE A 155 0.42 -14.38 4.46
C ILE A 155 0.59 -13.60 5.76
N LEU A 156 1.80 -13.54 6.30
CA LEU A 156 2.11 -12.79 7.53
C LEU A 156 1.73 -11.32 7.44
N VAL A 157 1.99 -10.67 6.30
CA VAL A 157 1.57 -9.27 6.08
C VAL A 157 0.04 -9.13 6.11
N ILE A 158 -0.69 -10.12 5.62
CA ILE A 158 -2.17 -10.12 5.62
C ILE A 158 -2.71 -10.39 7.03
N GLU A 159 -2.09 -11.31 7.76
CA GLU A 159 -2.42 -11.58 9.16
C GLU A 159 -2.17 -10.33 10.03
N ASP A 160 -1.02 -9.68 9.91
CA ASP A 160 -0.72 -8.47 10.70
C ASP A 160 -1.74 -7.35 10.39
N LEU A 161 -2.18 -7.20 9.14
CA LEU A 161 -3.26 -6.28 8.78
C LEU A 161 -4.60 -6.69 9.42
N ALA A 162 -4.95 -7.97 9.31
CA ALA A 162 -6.18 -8.49 9.87
C ALA A 162 -6.20 -8.37 11.40
N ALA A 163 -5.05 -8.55 12.07
CA ALA A 163 -4.87 -8.35 13.50
C ALA A 163 -5.23 -6.93 13.92
N VAL A 164 -4.75 -5.93 13.16
CA VAL A 164 -5.09 -4.53 13.43
C VAL A 164 -6.57 -4.28 13.24
N LEU A 165 -7.14 -4.67 12.10
CA LEU A 165 -8.58 -4.53 11.85
C LEU A 165 -9.40 -5.20 12.95
N LEU A 166 -8.97 -6.39 13.39
CA LEU A 166 -9.62 -7.13 14.45
C LEU A 166 -9.50 -6.42 15.81
N MET A 167 -8.34 -5.90 16.21
CA MET A 167 -8.18 -5.13 17.45
C MET A 167 -9.12 -3.92 17.48
N VAL A 168 -9.23 -3.24 16.33
CA VAL A 168 -10.10 -2.09 16.15
C VAL A 168 -11.58 -2.48 16.26
N LEU A 169 -11.98 -3.59 15.64
CA LEU A 169 -13.34 -4.14 15.78
C LEU A 169 -13.62 -4.59 17.22
N LEU A 170 -12.73 -5.38 17.83
CA LEU A 170 -12.89 -5.90 19.19
C LEU A 170 -12.99 -4.76 20.22
N SER A 171 -12.15 -3.73 20.10
CA SER A 171 -12.23 -2.57 21.00
C SER A 171 -13.54 -1.80 20.86
N THR A 172 -14.03 -1.59 19.62
CA THR A 172 -15.29 -0.90 19.36
C THR A 172 -16.49 -1.68 19.90
N LEU A 173 -16.51 -2.99 19.64
CA LEU A 173 -17.57 -3.89 20.13
C LEU A 173 -17.62 -3.89 21.67
N SER A 174 -16.45 -3.88 22.30
CA SER A 174 -16.30 -3.85 23.76
C SER A 174 -16.82 -2.56 24.40
N ILE A 175 -16.60 -1.42 23.75
CA ILE A 175 -17.06 -0.11 24.23
C ILE A 175 -18.58 0.03 24.07
N SER A 176 -19.16 -0.56 23.02
CA SER A 176 -20.60 -0.46 22.76
C SER A 176 -21.49 -1.25 23.72
N GLN A 177 -20.95 -2.19 24.51
CA GLN A 177 -21.60 -3.07 25.52
C GLN A 177 -22.93 -3.79 25.14
N GLN A 178 -23.53 -3.52 23.98
CA GLN A 178 -24.74 -4.15 23.47
C GLN A 178 -24.42 -4.98 22.22
N PHE A 179 -24.20 -6.28 22.44
CA PHE A 179 -24.04 -7.26 21.38
C PHE A 179 -25.42 -7.74 20.88
N ALA A 180 -26.15 -6.90 20.14
CA ALA A 180 -27.26 -7.35 19.29
C ALA A 180 -27.71 -6.31 18.24
N GLY A 181 -27.91 -6.76 16.99
CA GLY A 181 -28.75 -6.05 16.01
C GLY A 181 -28.09 -4.90 15.24
N ILE A 182 -28.92 -3.90 14.89
CA ILE A 182 -28.59 -2.74 14.05
C ILE A 182 -27.54 -1.84 14.70
N GLU A 183 -27.47 -1.79 16.03
CA GLU A 183 -26.52 -0.96 16.80
C GLU A 183 -25.06 -1.40 16.64
N MET A 184 -24.82 -2.70 16.47
CA MET A 184 -23.48 -3.22 16.18
C MET A 184 -23.03 -2.80 14.79
N LEU A 185 -23.93 -2.91 13.81
CA LEU A 185 -23.67 -2.45 12.44
C LEU A 185 -23.46 -0.94 12.41
N GLN A 186 -24.23 -0.18 13.19
CA GLN A 186 -24.05 1.26 13.35
C GLN A 186 -22.70 1.61 14.01
N SER A 187 -22.27 0.85 15.01
CA SER A 187 -20.95 1.03 15.66
C SER A 187 -19.80 0.72 14.70
N ILE A 188 -19.89 -0.36 13.93
CA ILE A 188 -18.92 -0.72 12.88
C ILE A 188 -18.91 0.35 11.77
N CYS A 189 -20.08 0.80 11.32
CA CYS A 189 -20.18 1.88 10.33
C CYS A 189 -19.61 3.18 10.87
N LYS A 190 -19.89 3.56 12.12
CA LYS A 190 -19.34 4.76 12.78
C LYS A 190 -17.81 4.67 12.90
N LEU A 191 -17.28 3.50 13.24
CA LEU A 191 -15.85 3.24 13.28
C LEU A 191 -15.21 3.35 11.89
N PHE A 192 -15.79 2.68 10.88
CA PHE A 192 -15.27 2.71 9.50
C PHE A 192 -15.33 4.13 8.94
N PHE A 193 -16.40 4.85 9.24
CA PHE A 193 -16.58 6.25 8.93
C PHE A 193 -15.51 7.13 9.57
N PHE A 194 -15.31 6.99 10.89
CA PHE A 194 -14.30 7.71 11.64
C PHE A 194 -12.89 7.43 11.10
N LEU A 195 -12.55 6.16 10.91
CA LEU A 195 -11.27 5.72 10.37
C LEU A 195 -11.05 6.33 8.99
N THR A 196 -12.06 6.30 8.11
CA THR A 196 -11.91 6.84 6.77
C THR A 196 -11.78 8.35 6.74
N ILE A 197 -12.52 9.10 7.59
CA ILE A 197 -12.36 10.56 7.70
C ILE A 197 -10.94 10.91 8.11
N TRP A 198 -10.46 10.31 9.20
CA TRP A 198 -9.13 10.62 9.72
C TRP A 198 -8.03 10.18 8.78
N PHE A 199 -8.25 9.07 8.08
CA PHE A 199 -7.32 8.56 7.10
C PHE A 199 -7.26 9.47 5.85
N LEU A 200 -8.41 9.86 5.27
CA LEU A 200 -8.45 10.77 4.12
C LEU A 200 -7.97 12.19 4.47
N GLY A 201 -8.46 12.74 5.59
CA GLY A 201 -8.06 14.05 6.08
C GLY A 201 -6.57 14.05 6.44
N GLY A 202 -6.10 12.99 7.10
CA GLY A 202 -4.71 12.83 7.48
C GLY A 202 -3.76 12.74 6.29
N ILE A 203 -4.10 11.94 5.27
CA ILE A 203 -3.32 11.86 4.01
C ILE A 203 -3.23 13.22 3.31
N PHE A 204 -4.24 14.09 3.46
CA PHE A 204 -4.18 15.41 2.88
C PHE A 204 -3.37 16.39 3.74
N VAL A 205 -3.63 16.42 5.05
CA VAL A 205 -3.08 17.43 5.97
C VAL A 205 -1.62 17.15 6.31
N PHE A 206 -1.28 15.95 6.80
CA PHE A 206 0.04 15.68 7.36
C PHE A 206 1.16 15.65 6.32
N PRO A 207 1.01 14.98 5.16
CA PRO A 207 2.02 15.05 4.10
C PRO A 207 2.23 16.47 3.57
N THR A 208 1.17 17.29 3.49
CA THR A 208 1.27 18.68 3.04
C THR A 208 2.03 19.55 4.04
N LEU A 209 1.74 19.40 5.34
CA LEU A 209 2.47 20.09 6.40
C LEU A 209 3.95 19.69 6.42
N LEU A 210 4.26 18.39 6.40
CA LEU A 210 5.63 17.90 6.39
C LEU A 210 6.40 18.36 5.14
N ARG A 211 5.75 18.35 3.96
CA ARG A 211 6.37 18.82 2.72
C ARG A 211 6.64 20.33 2.74
N ARG A 212 5.74 21.14 3.32
CA ARG A 212 5.90 22.60 3.38
C ARG A 212 7.04 23.03 4.29
N TYR A 213 7.25 22.32 5.40
CA TYR A 213 8.33 22.61 6.33
C TYR A 213 9.60 21.79 6.08
N ARG A 214 9.65 20.98 5.01
CA ARG A 214 10.76 20.07 4.68
C ARG A 214 12.15 20.71 4.78
N GLN A 215 12.30 21.94 4.29
CA GLN A 215 13.59 22.65 4.28
C GLN A 215 14.08 23.03 5.70
N LEU A 216 13.17 23.06 6.68
CA LEU A 216 13.47 23.34 8.08
C LEU A 216 13.63 22.05 8.90
N MET A 217 13.35 20.88 8.32
CA MET A 217 13.33 19.63 9.06
C MET A 217 14.65 18.86 8.95
N ASN A 218 15.40 18.82 10.05
CA ASN A 218 16.50 17.86 10.27
C ASN A 218 15.98 16.54 10.89
N ASP A 219 16.86 15.56 11.07
CA ASP A 219 16.51 14.23 11.62
C ASP A 219 15.83 14.31 12.99
N GLU A 220 16.32 15.18 13.87
CA GLU A 220 15.74 15.42 15.19
C GLU A 220 14.31 15.96 15.11
N SER A 221 14.08 17.00 14.30
CA SER A 221 12.75 17.59 14.12
C SER A 221 11.76 16.61 13.48
N VAL A 222 12.22 15.75 12.56
CA VAL A 222 11.38 14.69 11.96
C VAL A 222 10.95 13.68 13.01
N LEU A 223 11.86 13.24 13.87
CA LEU A 223 11.57 12.34 14.97
C LEU A 223 10.56 12.97 15.95
N ILE A 224 10.88 14.16 16.47
CA ILE A 224 10.04 14.87 17.45
C ILE A 224 8.64 15.12 16.88
N THR A 225 8.55 15.61 15.64
CA THR A 225 7.27 15.87 14.98
C THR A 225 6.48 14.58 14.78
N SER A 226 7.11 13.49 14.35
CA SER A 226 6.43 12.21 14.14
C SER A 226 5.86 11.64 15.45
N VAL A 227 6.63 11.72 16.53
CA VAL A 227 6.18 11.29 17.87
C VAL A 227 5.08 12.20 18.40
N ALA A 228 5.19 13.52 18.23
CA ALA A 228 4.16 14.47 18.62
C ALA A 228 2.84 14.23 17.86
N LEU A 229 2.92 13.98 16.55
CA LEU A 229 1.77 13.61 15.73
C LEU A 229 1.15 12.28 16.20
N CYS A 230 1.98 11.28 16.53
CA CYS A 230 1.50 10.01 17.07
C CYS A 230 0.67 10.23 18.35
N PHE A 231 1.24 10.89 19.36
CA PHE A 231 0.51 11.15 20.61
C PHE A 231 -0.68 12.09 20.43
N GLY A 232 -0.58 13.08 19.53
CA GLY A 232 -1.71 13.94 19.17
C GLY A 232 -2.88 13.14 18.60
N MET A 233 -2.59 12.17 17.73
CA MET A 233 -3.62 11.30 17.17
C MET A 233 -4.18 10.33 18.19
N VAL A 234 -3.34 9.75 19.05
CA VAL A 234 -3.77 8.94 20.20
C VAL A 234 -4.79 9.72 21.02
N PHE A 235 -4.48 10.96 21.42
CA PHE A 235 -5.37 11.82 22.19
C PHE A 235 -6.71 12.10 21.47
N LEU A 236 -6.67 12.50 20.20
CA LEU A 236 -7.88 12.81 19.41
C LEU A 236 -8.79 11.59 19.26
N VAL A 237 -8.21 10.42 19.04
CA VAL A 237 -8.93 9.16 18.86
C VAL A 237 -9.50 8.65 20.18
N THR A 238 -8.77 8.82 21.29
CA THR A 238 -9.30 8.49 22.63
C THR A 238 -10.46 9.40 23.03
N GLN A 239 -10.42 10.69 22.69
CA GLN A 239 -11.52 11.62 22.93
C GLN A 239 -12.77 11.27 22.10
N ALA A 240 -12.59 10.64 20.93
CA ALA A 240 -13.69 10.12 20.12
C ALA A 240 -14.28 8.78 20.65
N GLY A 241 -13.73 8.25 21.74
CA GLY A 241 -14.18 7.02 22.39
C GLY A 241 -13.58 5.74 21.79
N PHE A 242 -12.38 5.81 21.21
CA PHE A 242 -11.65 4.64 20.71
C PHE A 242 -10.33 4.42 21.49
N SER A 243 -9.63 3.31 21.23
CA SER A 243 -8.39 2.97 21.95
C SER A 243 -7.18 3.81 21.50
N ALA A 244 -6.23 4.01 22.41
CA ALA A 244 -4.95 4.66 22.11
C ALA A 244 -4.18 3.93 20.98
N ALA A 245 -4.22 2.60 21.03
CA ALA A 245 -3.70 1.70 20.02
C ALA A 245 -4.17 2.05 18.59
N LEU A 246 -5.46 2.32 18.40
CA LEU A 246 -6.02 2.72 17.11
C LEU A 246 -5.41 4.04 16.62
N GLY A 247 -5.30 5.05 17.49
CA GLY A 247 -4.76 6.36 17.12
C GLY A 247 -3.30 6.29 16.69
N ALA A 248 -2.49 5.52 17.42
CA ALA A 248 -1.10 5.27 17.08
C ALA A 248 -0.95 4.61 15.71
N PHE A 249 -1.71 3.55 15.46
CA PHE A 249 -1.72 2.85 14.18
C PHE A 249 -2.16 3.75 13.02
N ILE A 250 -3.27 4.49 13.18
CA ILE A 250 -3.78 5.39 12.14
C ILE A 250 -2.70 6.42 11.77
N MET A 251 -2.09 7.08 12.76
CA MET A 251 -1.04 8.05 12.47
C MET A 251 0.16 7.43 11.75
N GLY A 252 0.59 6.24 12.19
CA GLY A 252 1.67 5.49 11.52
C GLY A 252 1.34 5.23 10.05
N SER A 253 0.14 4.73 9.77
CA SER A 253 -0.31 4.44 8.40
C SER A 253 -0.43 5.69 7.52
N ILE A 254 -0.80 6.83 8.09
CA ILE A 254 -0.84 8.10 7.36
C ILE A 254 0.59 8.58 7.03
N LEU A 255 1.50 8.48 8.00
CA LEU A 255 2.91 8.85 7.80
C LEU A 255 3.63 7.90 6.83
N ALA A 256 3.22 6.63 6.76
CA ALA A 256 3.74 5.63 5.82
C ALA A 256 3.56 6.01 4.34
N GLU A 257 2.54 6.82 4.05
CA GLU A 257 2.23 7.33 2.70
C GLU A 257 2.97 8.65 2.38
N THR A 258 3.69 9.23 3.34
CA THR A 258 4.52 10.42 3.09
C THR A 258 5.81 10.06 2.35
N THR A 259 6.44 11.05 1.72
CA THR A 259 7.77 10.89 1.10
C THR A 259 8.88 10.63 2.12
N HIS A 260 8.65 10.94 3.40
CA HIS A 260 9.63 10.77 4.49
C HIS A 260 9.45 9.46 5.23
N ALA A 261 8.53 8.58 4.81
CA ALA A 261 8.19 7.36 5.53
C ALA A 261 9.41 6.50 5.90
N GLU A 262 10.36 6.29 4.98
CA GLU A 262 11.58 5.50 5.22
C GLU A 262 12.51 6.17 6.23
N LYS A 263 12.65 7.50 6.14
CA LYS A 263 13.43 8.29 7.10
C LYS A 263 12.79 8.24 8.49
N ILE A 264 11.47 8.40 8.57
CA ILE A 264 10.69 8.31 9.81
C ILE A 264 10.82 6.91 10.42
N GLU A 265 10.67 5.85 9.60
CA GLU A 265 10.83 4.45 10.01
C GLU A 265 12.23 4.18 10.56
N HIS A 266 13.27 4.66 9.89
CA HIS A 266 14.66 4.54 10.35
C HIS A 266 14.91 5.27 11.67
N LEU A 267 14.45 6.52 11.79
CA LEU A 267 14.62 7.33 13.00
C LEU A 267 13.84 6.80 14.20
N LEU A 268 12.68 6.18 13.97
CA LEU A 268 11.85 5.59 15.02
C LEU A 268 12.27 4.18 15.41
N LYS A 269 13.12 3.51 14.63
CA LYS A 269 13.57 2.14 14.92
C LYS A 269 14.15 1.98 16.34
N PRO A 270 15.04 2.86 16.85
CA PRO A 270 15.52 2.77 18.23
C PRO A 270 14.41 2.92 19.28
N LEU A 271 13.41 3.77 19.02
CA LEU A 271 12.26 3.93 19.92
C LEU A 271 11.39 2.67 19.92
N LYS A 272 11.10 2.11 18.74
CA LYS A 272 10.38 0.84 18.61
C LYS A 272 11.09 -0.27 19.40
N ASP A 273 12.40 -0.43 19.22
CA ASP A 273 13.14 -1.52 19.86
C ASP A 273 13.17 -1.35 21.39
N LEU A 274 13.35 -0.12 21.88
CA LEU A 274 13.31 0.22 23.31
C LEU A 274 11.93 -0.04 23.92
N PHE A 275 10.89 0.58 23.36
CA PHE A 275 9.53 0.51 23.90
C PHE A 275 8.87 -0.85 23.64
N GLY A 276 9.32 -1.59 22.62
CA GLY A 276 9.00 -2.99 22.44
C GLY A 276 9.54 -3.87 23.57
N ALA A 277 10.79 -3.66 23.99
CA ALA A 277 11.35 -4.35 25.15
C ALA A 277 10.57 -4.03 26.43
N VAL A 278 10.27 -2.74 26.65
CA VAL A 278 9.45 -2.29 27.78
C VAL A 278 8.08 -2.96 27.76
N PHE A 279 7.40 -2.98 26.61
CA PHE A 279 6.12 -3.65 26.44
C PHE A 279 6.19 -5.13 26.85
N PHE A 280 7.09 -5.91 26.24
CA PHE A 280 7.13 -7.36 26.45
C PHE A 280 7.58 -7.75 27.85
N ILE A 281 8.45 -6.96 28.49
CA ILE A 281 8.80 -7.15 29.90
C ILE A 281 7.61 -6.82 30.79
N SER A 282 6.90 -5.71 30.56
CA SER A 282 5.68 -5.37 31.32
C SER A 282 4.61 -6.44 31.19
N VAL A 283 4.41 -6.94 29.98
CA VAL A 283 3.60 -8.12 29.67
C VAL A 283 4.06 -9.33 30.49
N GLY A 284 5.35 -9.65 30.47
CA GLY A 284 5.91 -10.74 31.26
C GLY A 284 5.63 -10.63 32.77
N MET A 285 5.63 -9.41 33.32
CA MET A 285 5.36 -9.17 34.74
C MET A 285 3.91 -9.48 35.14
N LEU A 286 2.96 -9.36 34.22
CA LEU A 286 1.54 -9.67 34.47
C LEU A 286 1.27 -11.19 34.52
N ILE A 287 2.23 -12.02 34.10
CA ILE A 287 2.07 -13.47 34.09
C ILE A 287 2.08 -13.99 35.53
N ASN A 288 1.05 -14.76 35.88
CA ASN A 288 1.00 -15.53 37.11
C ASN A 288 1.31 -17.02 36.83
N PRO A 289 2.45 -17.56 37.32
CA PRO A 289 2.83 -18.96 37.12
C PRO A 289 1.79 -19.96 37.63
N THR A 290 1.07 -19.64 38.71
CA THR A 290 0.04 -20.54 39.25
C THR A 290 -1.14 -20.68 38.29
N LEU A 291 -1.50 -19.61 37.57
CA LEU A 291 -2.55 -19.65 36.55
C LEU A 291 -2.12 -20.47 35.33
N LEU A 292 -0.83 -20.46 34.95
CA LEU A 292 -0.33 -21.32 33.86
C LEU A 292 -0.51 -22.81 34.17
N ILE A 293 -0.28 -23.21 35.42
CA ILE A 293 -0.49 -24.59 35.87
C ILE A 293 -1.98 -24.91 35.94
N GLN A 294 -2.78 -24.00 36.51
CA GLN A 294 -4.23 -24.17 36.64
C GLN A 294 -4.91 -24.35 35.27
N TYR A 295 -4.49 -23.58 34.27
CA TYR A 295 -5.03 -23.63 32.92
C TYR A 295 -4.17 -24.45 31.95
N ALA A 296 -3.35 -25.38 32.45
CA ALA A 296 -2.51 -26.23 31.61
C ALA A 296 -3.34 -27.09 30.63
N VAL A 297 -4.50 -27.61 31.06
CA VAL A 297 -5.37 -28.42 30.20
C VAL A 297 -5.99 -27.60 29.05
N PRO A 298 -6.66 -26.45 29.31
CA PRO A 298 -7.09 -25.56 28.23
C PRO A 298 -5.96 -25.11 27.32
N THR A 299 -4.78 -24.81 27.89
CA THR A 299 -3.59 -24.43 27.12
C THR A 299 -3.16 -25.57 26.17
N ALA A 300 -3.10 -26.81 26.66
CA ALA A 300 -2.74 -27.96 25.83
C ALA A 300 -3.75 -28.19 24.70
N ILE A 301 -5.05 -28.08 24.97
CA ILE A 301 -6.10 -28.16 23.95
C ILE A 301 -5.90 -27.07 22.89
N LEU A 302 -5.64 -25.83 23.31
CA LEU A 302 -5.44 -24.72 22.39
C LEU A 302 -4.14 -24.82 21.60
N VAL A 303 -3.07 -25.37 22.16
CA VAL A 303 -1.85 -25.71 21.41
C VAL A 303 -2.18 -26.68 20.28
N LEU A 304 -2.95 -27.74 20.56
CA LEU A 304 -3.37 -28.68 19.52
C LEU A 304 -4.24 -27.98 18.47
N VAL A 305 -5.20 -27.16 18.89
CA VAL A 305 -6.06 -26.40 17.98
C VAL A 305 -5.25 -25.45 17.10
N VAL A 306 -4.27 -24.74 17.63
CA VAL A 306 -3.40 -23.85 16.84
C VAL A 306 -2.56 -24.67 15.88
N VAL A 307 -1.86 -25.69 16.37
CA VAL A 307 -0.94 -26.50 15.57
C VAL A 307 -1.68 -27.18 14.42
N PHE A 308 -2.78 -27.88 14.69
CA PHE A 308 -3.53 -28.59 13.66
C PHE A 308 -4.40 -27.65 12.83
N GLY A 309 -5.08 -26.71 13.47
CA GLY A 309 -5.98 -25.75 12.83
C GLY A 309 -5.25 -24.88 11.82
N LYS A 310 -4.18 -24.19 12.23
CA LYS A 310 -3.41 -23.35 11.30
C LYS A 310 -2.77 -24.16 10.19
N THR A 311 -2.13 -25.28 10.53
CA THR A 311 -1.53 -26.15 9.50
C THR A 311 -2.58 -26.56 8.47
N PHE A 312 -3.78 -26.94 8.90
CA PHE A 312 -4.86 -27.33 8.02
C PHE A 312 -5.42 -26.16 7.21
N PHE A 313 -5.80 -25.05 7.85
CA PHE A 313 -6.45 -23.93 7.18
C PHE A 313 -5.53 -23.14 6.27
N VAL A 314 -4.24 -22.96 6.63
CA VAL A 314 -3.26 -22.37 5.71
C VAL A 314 -3.02 -23.30 4.52
N THR A 315 -2.83 -24.61 4.75
CA THR A 315 -2.60 -25.56 3.65
C THR A 315 -3.80 -25.57 2.70
N LEU A 316 -5.01 -25.63 3.25
CA LEU A 316 -6.25 -25.59 2.47
C LEU A 316 -6.39 -24.26 1.73
N GLY A 317 -6.16 -23.13 2.41
CA GLY A 317 -6.20 -21.80 1.81
C GLY A 317 -5.17 -21.60 0.71
N ALA A 318 -3.98 -22.20 0.82
CA ALA A 318 -2.93 -22.18 -0.19
C ALA A 318 -3.27 -23.07 -1.40
N VAL A 319 -3.88 -24.24 -1.16
CA VAL A 319 -4.42 -25.08 -2.24
C VAL A 319 -5.55 -24.37 -2.98
N ILE A 320 -6.51 -23.76 -2.26
CA ILE A 320 -7.61 -22.98 -2.84
C ILE A 320 -7.08 -21.80 -3.66
N SER A 321 -5.97 -21.21 -3.25
CA SER A 321 -5.35 -20.09 -3.95
C SER A 321 -4.43 -20.50 -5.11
N GLY A 322 -4.38 -21.80 -5.42
CA GLY A 322 -3.72 -22.35 -6.61
C GLY A 322 -2.30 -22.87 -6.40
N GLN A 323 -1.80 -22.93 -5.17
CA GLN A 323 -0.46 -23.44 -4.91
C GLN A 323 -0.42 -24.98 -4.96
N PRO A 324 0.68 -25.58 -5.48
CA PRO A 324 0.94 -27.00 -5.39
C PRO A 324 0.89 -27.50 -3.94
N LEU A 325 0.36 -28.71 -3.74
CA LEU A 325 0.15 -29.30 -2.40
C LEU A 325 1.41 -29.26 -1.52
N LYS A 326 2.59 -29.52 -2.10
CA LYS A 326 3.88 -29.43 -1.40
C LYS A 326 4.11 -28.06 -0.77
N LYS A 327 4.00 -27.00 -1.58
CA LYS A 327 4.19 -25.61 -1.14
C LYS A 327 3.12 -25.20 -0.14
N SER A 328 1.89 -25.66 -0.34
CA SER A 328 0.77 -25.40 0.56
C SER A 328 1.01 -26.00 1.95
N LEU A 329 1.46 -27.26 2.02
CA LEU A 329 1.75 -27.93 3.29
C LEU A 329 2.96 -27.30 4.00
N GLN A 330 4.03 -27.02 3.26
CA GLN A 330 5.20 -26.30 3.78
C GLN A 330 4.81 -24.93 4.35
N SER A 331 3.90 -24.22 3.68
CA SER A 331 3.38 -22.94 4.16
C SER A 331 2.58 -23.10 5.46
N GLY A 332 1.69 -24.10 5.53
CA GLY A 332 0.88 -24.33 6.72
C GLY A 332 1.67 -24.75 7.94
N MET A 333 2.66 -25.64 7.78
CA MET A 333 3.53 -26.06 8.88
C MET A 333 4.52 -24.99 9.34
N SER A 334 4.69 -23.91 8.56
CA SER A 334 5.52 -22.76 8.93
C SER A 334 4.78 -21.73 9.79
N LEU A 335 3.45 -21.77 9.79
CA LEU A 335 2.56 -20.80 10.43
C LEU A 335 1.86 -21.37 11.68
N SER A 336 2.28 -22.54 12.18
CA SER A 336 1.62 -23.29 13.26
C SER A 336 1.78 -22.69 14.68
N GLN A 337 1.99 -21.38 14.81
CA GLN A 337 2.18 -20.68 16.08
C GLN A 337 1.45 -19.35 16.12
N ILE A 338 1.34 -18.81 17.33
CA ILE A 338 0.79 -17.49 17.59
C ILE A 338 1.91 -16.51 17.95
N GLY A 339 1.69 -15.21 17.69
CA GLY A 339 2.75 -14.21 17.78
C GLY A 339 2.59 -13.12 18.81
N GLU A 340 3.44 -12.11 18.68
CA GLU A 340 3.47 -10.93 19.55
C GLU A 340 2.14 -10.17 19.57
N PHE A 341 1.45 -10.10 18.43
CA PHE A 341 0.13 -9.49 18.32
C PHE A 341 -0.94 -10.22 19.11
N SER A 342 -0.80 -11.52 19.32
CA SER A 342 -1.71 -12.29 20.17
C SER A 342 -1.66 -11.81 21.63
N PHE A 343 -0.50 -11.37 22.12
CA PHE A 343 -0.39 -10.76 23.45
C PHE A 343 -1.01 -9.37 23.50
N ILE A 344 -0.87 -8.59 22.42
CA ILE A 344 -1.48 -7.26 22.33
C ILE A 344 -3.00 -7.39 22.35
N ILE A 345 -3.59 -8.33 21.60
CA ILE A 345 -5.04 -8.58 21.59
C ILE A 345 -5.52 -9.05 22.97
N ALA A 346 -4.77 -9.96 23.62
CA ALA A 346 -5.11 -10.42 24.97
C ALA A 346 -5.07 -9.29 26.01
N ASN A 347 -4.01 -8.46 25.98
CA ASN A 347 -3.87 -7.32 26.89
C ASN A 347 -4.94 -6.24 26.62
N LEU A 348 -5.31 -6.02 25.36
CA LEU A 348 -6.39 -5.11 24.99
C LEU A 348 -7.72 -5.54 25.66
N GLY A 349 -8.04 -6.83 25.67
CA GLY A 349 -9.23 -7.34 26.36
C GLY A 349 -9.21 -7.11 27.87
N LEU A 350 -8.03 -7.27 28.49
CA LEU A 350 -7.82 -7.01 29.92
C LEU A 350 -7.93 -5.51 30.24
N ALA A 351 -7.27 -4.66 29.47
CA ALA A 351 -7.28 -3.20 29.65
C ALA A 351 -8.69 -2.62 29.48
N LEU A 352 -9.47 -3.15 28.54
CA LEU A 352 -10.88 -2.80 28.35
C LEU A 352 -11.81 -3.45 29.40
N LYS A 353 -11.29 -4.33 30.27
CA LYS A 353 -12.02 -5.08 31.29
C LYS A 353 -13.20 -5.89 30.73
N VAL A 354 -13.04 -6.39 29.52
CA VAL A 354 -14.09 -7.17 28.80
C VAL A 354 -13.76 -8.65 28.71
N THR A 355 -12.50 -9.03 28.92
CA THR A 355 -12.08 -10.43 29.00
C THR A 355 -11.69 -10.81 30.41
N SER A 356 -11.84 -12.08 30.71
CA SER A 356 -11.43 -12.69 31.97
C SER A 356 -9.90 -12.76 32.10
N ASN A 357 -9.39 -12.66 33.33
CA ASN A 357 -7.95 -12.63 33.63
C ASN A 357 -7.17 -13.90 33.23
N PHE A 358 -7.86 -15.02 32.96
CA PHE A 358 -7.23 -16.29 32.58
C PHE A 358 -6.78 -16.34 31.12
N LEU A 359 -7.39 -15.52 30.25
CA LEU A 359 -7.19 -15.62 28.80
C LEU A 359 -5.75 -15.26 28.43
N TYR A 360 -5.20 -14.27 29.11
CA TYR A 360 -3.84 -13.79 28.89
C TYR A 360 -2.75 -14.83 29.24
N PRO A 361 -2.72 -15.44 30.45
CA PRO A 361 -1.80 -16.56 30.73
C PRO A 361 -1.90 -17.71 29.73
N ILE A 362 -3.12 -18.06 29.30
CA ILE A 362 -3.32 -19.11 28.29
C ILE A 362 -2.68 -18.72 26.96
N ALA A 363 -2.89 -17.48 26.48
CA ALA A 363 -2.28 -16.98 25.26
C ALA A 363 -0.74 -17.04 25.34
N VAL A 364 -0.16 -16.68 26.48
CA VAL A 364 1.28 -16.83 26.73
C VAL A 364 1.73 -18.29 26.66
N GLY A 365 1.05 -19.19 27.36
CA GLY A 365 1.38 -20.62 27.35
C GLY A 365 1.32 -21.22 25.95
N VAL A 366 0.27 -20.93 25.19
CA VAL A 366 0.11 -21.39 23.81
C VAL A 366 1.25 -20.85 22.92
N SER A 367 1.58 -19.55 23.03
CA SER A 367 2.63 -18.95 22.22
C SER A 367 4.01 -19.56 22.50
N VAL A 368 4.38 -19.73 23.77
CA VAL A 368 5.66 -20.33 24.15
C VAL A 368 5.78 -21.75 23.59
N ILE A 369 4.78 -22.60 23.82
CA ILE A 369 4.81 -24.00 23.38
C ILE A 369 4.83 -24.09 21.85
N THR A 370 3.98 -23.33 21.16
CA THR A 370 3.94 -23.35 19.69
C THR A 370 5.21 -22.79 19.08
N THR A 371 5.82 -21.75 19.66
CA THR A 371 7.11 -21.20 19.19
C THR A 371 8.22 -22.25 19.20
N PHE A 372 8.31 -23.06 20.25
CA PHE A 372 9.28 -24.15 20.28
C PHE A 372 8.92 -25.30 19.34
N THR A 373 7.63 -25.50 19.04
CA THR A 373 7.15 -26.61 18.21
C THR A 373 7.31 -26.33 16.71
N THR A 374 7.11 -25.08 16.26
CA THR A 374 7.11 -24.74 14.82
C THR A 374 8.39 -25.10 14.07
N PRO A 375 9.62 -24.83 14.55
CA PRO A 375 10.82 -25.21 13.80
C PRO A 375 10.89 -26.72 13.49
N TYR A 376 10.35 -27.56 14.37
CA TYR A 376 10.23 -28.99 14.14
C TYR A 376 9.16 -29.31 13.10
N MET A 377 8.03 -28.60 13.11
CA MET A 377 7.00 -28.73 12.08
C MET A 377 7.52 -28.32 10.69
N MET A 378 8.27 -27.22 10.61
CA MET A 378 8.91 -26.77 9.38
C MET A 378 9.84 -27.83 8.79
N LYS A 379 10.68 -28.46 9.63
CA LYS A 379 11.53 -29.59 9.21
C LYS A 379 10.73 -30.82 8.81
N ALA A 380 9.63 -31.10 9.52
CA ALA A 380 8.76 -32.24 9.25
C ALA A 380 7.86 -32.06 8.01
N SER A 381 7.82 -30.87 7.40
CA SER A 381 6.97 -30.59 6.25
C SER A 381 7.28 -31.43 5.01
N GLU A 382 8.55 -31.66 4.73
CA GLU A 382 9.00 -32.48 3.59
C GLU A 382 8.64 -33.97 3.76
N PRO A 383 9.00 -34.66 4.87
CA PRO A 383 8.64 -36.07 5.04
C PRO A 383 7.12 -36.27 5.16
N LEU A 384 6.39 -35.31 5.74
CA LEU A 384 4.94 -35.38 5.79
C LEU A 384 4.31 -35.27 4.39
N TYR A 385 4.86 -34.41 3.53
CA TYR A 385 4.44 -34.33 2.12
C TYR A 385 4.70 -35.64 1.38
N GLU A 386 5.89 -36.22 1.51
CA GLU A 386 6.22 -37.50 0.86
C GLU A 386 5.32 -38.64 1.33
N TRP A 387 4.98 -38.67 2.62
CA TRP A 387 4.02 -39.63 3.16
C TRP A 387 2.61 -39.38 2.62
N LEU A 388 2.14 -38.13 2.62
CA LEU A 388 0.85 -37.76 2.04
C LEU A 388 0.77 -38.13 0.55
N GLU A 389 1.83 -37.88 -0.21
CA GLU A 389 1.90 -38.21 -1.63
C GLU A 389 1.75 -39.71 -1.91
N LYS A 390 2.23 -40.57 -1.00
CA LYS A 390 2.05 -42.04 -1.08
C LYS A 390 0.65 -42.49 -0.72
N VAL A 391 -0.05 -41.76 0.15
CA VAL A 391 -1.39 -42.13 0.66
C VAL A 391 -2.52 -41.54 -0.20
N LEU A 392 -2.29 -40.39 -0.84
CA LEU A 392 -3.29 -39.70 -1.65
C LEU A 392 -3.63 -40.49 -2.93
N PRO A 393 -4.92 -40.73 -3.24
CA PRO A 393 -5.32 -41.41 -4.46
C PRO A 393 -4.88 -40.64 -5.71
N GLU A 394 -4.45 -41.34 -6.77
CA GLU A 394 -3.92 -40.71 -8.00
C GLU A 394 -4.88 -39.68 -8.62
N LYS A 395 -6.19 -39.88 -8.52
CA LYS A 395 -7.22 -38.94 -9.01
C LYS A 395 -7.09 -37.56 -8.37
N TRP A 396 -6.86 -37.50 -7.05
CA TRP A 396 -6.70 -36.24 -6.32
C TRP A 396 -5.36 -35.59 -6.62
N ARG A 397 -4.29 -36.38 -6.75
CA ARG A 397 -2.95 -35.88 -7.12
C ARG A 397 -2.96 -35.22 -8.50
N LEU A 398 -3.56 -35.89 -9.50
CA LEU A 398 -3.71 -35.35 -10.85
C LEU A 398 -4.60 -34.11 -10.90
N TYR A 399 -5.67 -34.08 -10.11
CA TYR A 399 -6.55 -32.90 -10.01
C TYR A 399 -5.82 -31.69 -9.41
N LEU A 400 -5.15 -31.86 -8.27
CA LEU A 400 -4.41 -30.80 -7.60
C LEU A 400 -3.27 -30.25 -8.47
N ASN A 401 -2.50 -31.14 -9.13
CA ASN A 401 -1.44 -30.72 -10.04
C ASN A 401 -2.00 -29.95 -11.24
N ARG A 402 -3.08 -30.44 -11.87
CA ARG A 402 -3.73 -29.76 -13.00
C ARG A 402 -4.31 -28.40 -12.61
N TYR A 403 -4.86 -28.28 -11.40
CA TYR A 403 -5.38 -27.03 -10.87
C TYR A 403 -4.26 -26.00 -10.67
N SER A 404 -3.12 -26.41 -10.09
CA SER A 404 -1.97 -25.51 -9.89
C SER A 404 -1.38 -24.99 -11.21
N THR A 405 -1.22 -25.86 -12.22
CA THR A 405 -0.70 -25.45 -13.54
C THR A 405 -1.68 -24.56 -14.30
N SER A 406 -3.00 -24.73 -14.10
CA SER A 406 -4.02 -23.90 -14.75
C SER A 406 -4.06 -22.50 -14.13
N THR A 407 -3.88 -22.38 -12.81
CA THR A 407 -3.91 -21.09 -12.11
C THR A 407 -2.69 -20.21 -12.44
N GLU A 408 -1.51 -20.79 -12.68
CA GLU A 408 -0.33 -20.03 -13.17
C GLU A 408 -0.58 -19.42 -14.56
N THR A 409 -1.32 -20.11 -15.45
CA THR A 409 -1.67 -19.56 -16.78
C THR A 409 -2.78 -18.50 -16.76
N ILE A 410 -3.67 -18.51 -15.75
CA ILE A 410 -4.77 -17.54 -15.62
C ILE A 410 -4.28 -16.19 -15.06
N GLY A 411 -3.10 -16.16 -14.44
CA GLY A 411 -2.46 -14.93 -13.94
C GLY A 411 -2.05 -13.94 -15.04
N GLN A 412 -1.99 -14.36 -16.30
CA GLN A 412 -1.72 -13.47 -17.43
C GLN A 412 -3.00 -12.78 -17.92
N THR A 413 -3.23 -11.60 -17.33
CA THR A 413 -4.00 -10.46 -17.86
C THR A 413 -5.45 -10.74 -18.29
N THR A 414 -6.38 -10.58 -17.35
CA THR A 414 -7.73 -10.15 -17.72
C THR A 414 -7.86 -8.66 -17.41
N HIS A 415 -8.04 -7.82 -18.44
CA HIS A 415 -8.27 -6.37 -18.30
C HIS A 415 -9.37 -6.01 -17.28
N TRP A 416 -10.29 -6.96 -17.01
CA TRP A 416 -11.32 -6.89 -15.96
C TRP A 416 -10.80 -6.57 -14.57
N ASN A 417 -9.68 -7.13 -14.12
CA ASN A 417 -9.16 -6.90 -12.77
C ASN A 417 -8.71 -5.44 -12.58
N SER A 418 -8.11 -4.85 -13.62
CA SER A 418 -7.73 -3.43 -13.60
C SER A 418 -8.95 -2.51 -13.54
N ILE A 419 -9.99 -2.84 -14.31
CA ILE A 419 -11.24 -2.07 -14.34
C ILE A 419 -11.97 -2.19 -13.00
N LEU A 420 -12.18 -3.40 -12.49
CA LEU A 420 -12.86 -3.63 -11.21
C LEU A 420 -12.15 -2.92 -10.05
N LYS A 421 -10.81 -3.03 -9.98
CA LYS A 421 -10.03 -2.34 -8.95
C LYS A 421 -10.21 -0.83 -9.01
N SER A 422 -10.18 -0.26 -10.22
CA SER A 422 -10.31 1.18 -10.38
C SER A 422 -11.74 1.70 -10.13
N TYR A 423 -12.75 0.91 -10.50
CA TYR A 423 -14.14 1.18 -10.15
C TYR A 423 -14.37 1.11 -8.64
N ALA A 424 -13.86 0.07 -7.97
CA ALA A 424 -13.97 -0.10 -6.52
C ALA A 424 -13.31 1.08 -5.77
N GLN A 425 -12.11 1.50 -6.18
CA GLN A 425 -11.44 2.68 -5.61
C GLN A 425 -12.28 3.95 -5.78
N THR A 426 -12.86 4.17 -6.96
CA THR A 426 -13.71 5.34 -7.22
C THR A 426 -14.97 5.31 -6.37
N ILE A 427 -15.60 4.14 -6.21
CA ILE A 427 -16.81 3.98 -5.41
C ILE A 427 -16.52 4.24 -3.94
N ILE A 428 -15.51 3.57 -3.38
CA ILE A 428 -15.19 3.64 -1.95
C ILE A 428 -14.78 5.08 -1.60
N LEU A 429 -13.83 5.65 -2.33
CA LEU A 429 -13.30 6.99 -2.03
C LEU A 429 -14.42 8.03 -2.04
N ASN A 430 -15.20 8.10 -3.12
CA ASN A 430 -16.23 9.13 -3.25
C ASN A 430 -17.38 8.89 -2.28
N SER A 431 -17.82 7.64 -2.08
CA SER A 431 -18.93 7.36 -1.15
C SER A 431 -18.57 7.76 0.28
N VAL A 432 -17.34 7.48 0.72
CA VAL A 432 -16.98 7.82 2.09
C VAL A 432 -16.77 9.32 2.27
N VAL A 433 -16.22 10.03 1.28
CA VAL A 433 -16.14 11.51 1.34
C VAL A 433 -17.53 12.13 1.42
N VAL A 434 -18.47 11.64 0.60
CA VAL A 434 -19.86 12.11 0.59
C VAL A 434 -20.49 11.95 1.97
N ILE A 435 -20.46 10.73 2.53
CA ILE A 435 -20.97 10.46 3.87
C ILE A 435 -20.23 11.33 4.89
N GLY A 436 -18.92 11.54 4.68
CA GLY A 436 -18.00 12.33 5.50
C GLY A 436 -18.52 13.72 5.76
N ILE A 437 -18.73 14.42 4.66
CA ILE A 437 -19.20 15.79 4.63
C ILE A 437 -20.64 15.86 5.14
N VAL A 438 -21.51 14.92 4.75
CA VAL A 438 -22.91 14.89 5.22
C VAL A 438 -22.98 14.81 6.74
N LEU A 439 -22.28 13.86 7.36
CA LEU A 439 -22.32 13.67 8.82
C LEU A 439 -21.61 14.79 9.58
N ALA A 440 -20.52 15.33 9.04
CA ALA A 440 -19.85 16.50 9.63
C ALA A 440 -20.79 17.72 9.61
N ALA A 441 -21.48 17.94 8.49
CA ALA A 441 -22.39 19.06 8.35
C ALA A 441 -23.69 18.89 9.16
N SER A 442 -24.24 17.69 9.21
CA SER A 442 -25.49 17.41 9.92
C SER A 442 -25.32 17.32 11.44
N ARG A 443 -24.10 17.22 11.96
CA ARG A 443 -23.82 17.21 13.41
C ARG A 443 -23.07 18.46 13.84
N GLN A 444 -21.82 18.60 13.44
CA GLN A 444 -20.97 19.70 13.95
C GLN A 444 -21.43 21.07 13.46
N LEU A 445 -21.65 21.24 12.14
CA LEU A 445 -22.10 22.54 11.61
C LEU A 445 -23.54 22.86 12.00
N ALA A 446 -24.41 21.85 12.07
CA ALA A 446 -25.79 22.03 12.51
C ALA A 446 -25.85 22.46 13.99
N ASP A 447 -25.13 21.78 14.89
CA ASP A 447 -25.10 22.11 16.32
C ASP A 447 -24.57 23.53 16.57
N GLU A 448 -23.50 23.93 15.88
CA GLU A 448 -22.96 25.30 15.98
C GLU A 448 -23.93 26.35 15.44
N LEU A 449 -24.58 26.09 14.31
CA LEU A 449 -25.47 27.07 13.67
C LEU A 449 -26.81 27.18 14.42
N HIS A 450 -27.30 26.07 14.99
CA HIS A 450 -28.50 26.04 15.83
C HIS A 450 -28.30 26.62 17.22
N ALA A 451 -27.04 26.73 17.69
CA ALA A 451 -26.73 27.51 18.87
C ALA A 451 -27.00 29.02 18.68
N PHE A 452 -26.97 29.53 17.44
CA PHE A 452 -27.20 30.95 17.13
C PHE A 452 -28.55 31.23 16.45
N ILE A 453 -29.12 30.27 15.70
CA ILE A 453 -30.34 30.45 14.91
C ILE A 453 -31.29 29.25 15.10
N PRO A 454 -32.58 29.46 15.44
CA PRO A 454 -33.51 28.35 15.65
C PRO A 454 -33.66 27.43 14.44
N GLU A 455 -33.92 26.14 14.70
CA GLU A 455 -34.22 25.13 13.69
C GLU A 455 -35.50 25.51 12.92
N THR A 456 -35.31 26.01 11.69
CA THR A 456 -36.40 26.29 10.77
C THR A 456 -36.14 25.60 9.43
N PHE A 457 -37.19 25.41 8.64
CA PHE A 457 -37.06 24.86 7.28
C PHE A 457 -36.05 25.64 6.42
N ILE A 458 -35.96 26.97 6.61
CA ILE A 458 -35.03 27.84 5.90
C ILE A 458 -33.59 27.55 6.34
N THR A 459 -33.33 27.47 7.65
CA THR A 459 -32.01 27.16 8.21
C THR A 459 -31.49 25.80 7.71
N ASN A 460 -32.35 24.77 7.75
CA ASN A 460 -32.00 23.42 7.27
C ASN A 460 -31.80 23.40 5.75
N SER A 461 -32.55 24.20 5.00
CA SER A 461 -32.36 24.35 3.54
C SER A 461 -31.02 24.99 3.20
N VAL A 462 -30.58 25.99 3.97
CA VAL A 462 -29.27 26.64 3.76
C VAL A 462 -28.12 25.67 4.08
N LEU A 463 -28.18 24.99 5.23
CA LEU A 463 -27.20 23.96 5.61
C LEU A 463 -27.12 22.83 4.58
N PHE A 464 -28.28 22.38 4.10
CA PHE A 464 -28.37 21.41 3.03
C PHE A 464 -27.70 21.87 1.74
N VAL A 465 -27.96 23.11 1.28
CA VAL A 465 -27.36 23.65 0.05
C VAL A 465 -25.84 23.73 0.16
N ILE A 466 -25.32 24.17 1.31
CA ILE A 466 -23.88 24.21 1.58
C ILE A 466 -23.28 22.80 1.53
N THR A 467 -23.91 21.86 2.23
CA THR A 467 -23.48 20.46 2.30
C THR A 467 -23.51 19.81 0.91
N PHE A 468 -24.58 20.05 0.16
CA PHE A 468 -24.73 19.56 -1.21
C PHE A 468 -23.65 20.12 -2.13
N LEU A 469 -23.34 21.42 -2.05
CA LEU A 469 -22.27 22.02 -2.84
C LEU A 469 -20.91 21.35 -2.55
N LEU A 470 -20.61 21.06 -1.28
CA LEU A 470 -19.38 20.37 -0.88
C LEU A 470 -19.32 18.91 -1.36
N VAL A 471 -20.46 18.21 -1.32
CA VAL A 471 -20.58 16.78 -1.66
C VAL A 471 -20.68 16.53 -3.17
N SER A 472 -21.25 17.49 -3.91
CA SER A 472 -21.58 17.34 -5.32
C SER A 472 -20.42 16.93 -6.25
N PRO A 473 -19.14 17.36 -6.07
CA PRO A 473 -18.03 16.89 -6.92
C PRO A 473 -17.80 15.39 -6.82
N PHE A 474 -17.99 14.84 -5.62
CA PHE A 474 -17.78 13.42 -5.34
C PHE A 474 -18.94 12.57 -5.85
N LEU A 475 -20.19 13.08 -5.75
CA LEU A 475 -21.34 12.44 -6.39
C LEU A 475 -21.22 12.41 -7.91
N TRP A 476 -20.70 13.48 -8.52
CA TRP A 476 -20.41 13.52 -9.95
C TRP A 476 -19.34 12.52 -10.37
N ALA A 477 -18.25 12.46 -9.63
CA ALA A 477 -17.21 11.48 -9.87
C ALA A 477 -17.71 10.04 -9.70
N LEU A 478 -18.61 9.77 -8.75
CA LEU A 478 -19.22 8.46 -8.56
C LEU A 478 -19.99 8.01 -9.82
N VAL A 479 -20.81 8.90 -10.38
CA VAL A 479 -21.70 8.58 -11.51
C VAL A 479 -20.97 8.56 -12.85
N PHE A 480 -20.19 9.60 -13.17
CA PHE A 480 -19.75 9.85 -14.55
C PHE A 480 -18.29 9.51 -14.84
N LYS A 481 -17.46 9.28 -13.81
CA LYS A 481 -16.03 9.03 -14.03
C LYS A 481 -15.83 7.65 -14.65
N ARG A 482 -15.29 7.60 -15.88
CA ARG A 482 -14.88 6.34 -16.52
C ARG A 482 -13.39 6.14 -16.28
N SER A 483 -13.05 5.36 -15.26
CA SER A 483 -11.65 5.01 -15.03
C SER A 483 -11.14 4.04 -16.09
N ASN A 484 -9.92 4.30 -16.57
CA ASN A 484 -9.19 3.45 -17.51
C ASN A 484 -9.92 3.22 -18.86
N ARG A 485 -10.20 4.32 -19.59
CA ARG A 485 -10.95 4.32 -20.88
C ARG A 485 -10.44 3.28 -21.90
N LYS A 486 -9.12 3.04 -21.97
CA LYS A 486 -8.50 2.07 -22.89
C LYS A 486 -8.88 0.61 -22.56
N ALA A 487 -8.87 0.25 -21.28
CA ALA A 487 -9.27 -1.08 -20.82
C ALA A 487 -10.78 -1.28 -21.00
N TYR A 488 -11.58 -0.25 -20.72
CA TYR A 488 -13.03 -0.27 -20.95
C TYR A 488 -13.35 -0.48 -22.44
N SER A 489 -12.69 0.26 -23.34
CA SER A 489 -12.89 0.09 -24.78
C SER A 489 -12.46 -1.29 -25.27
N ALA A 490 -11.35 -1.84 -24.76
CA ALA A 490 -10.86 -3.17 -25.13
C ALA A 490 -11.87 -4.28 -24.79
N ILE A 491 -12.50 -4.21 -23.62
CA ILE A 491 -13.53 -5.19 -23.22
C ILE A 491 -14.82 -4.97 -23.98
N TRP A 492 -15.23 -3.72 -24.18
CA TRP A 492 -16.46 -3.37 -24.92
C TRP A 492 -16.42 -3.84 -26.39
N LEU A 493 -15.24 -3.81 -27.01
CA LEU A 493 -14.98 -4.26 -28.37
C LEU A 493 -14.79 -5.78 -28.49
N SER A 494 -14.45 -6.48 -27.39
CA SER A 494 -14.23 -7.91 -27.41
C SER A 494 -15.55 -8.70 -27.55
N ARG A 495 -15.68 -9.51 -28.61
CA ARG A 495 -16.87 -10.38 -28.83
C ARG A 495 -17.02 -11.50 -27.78
N LYS A 496 -15.97 -11.80 -27.02
CA LYS A 496 -15.91 -12.92 -26.06
C LYS A 496 -16.49 -12.59 -24.67
N TYR A 497 -16.63 -11.31 -24.33
CA TYR A 497 -17.17 -10.86 -23.04
C TYR A 497 -18.51 -10.14 -23.23
N SER A 498 -19.51 -10.52 -22.45
CA SER A 498 -20.83 -9.88 -22.50
C SER A 498 -20.76 -8.45 -21.95
N ARG A 499 -21.47 -7.51 -22.59
CA ARG A 499 -21.55 -6.10 -22.15
C ARG A 499 -22.31 -5.93 -20.82
N GLY A 500 -23.01 -6.97 -20.36
CA GLY A 500 -23.87 -6.98 -19.19
C GLY A 500 -23.18 -6.56 -17.89
N PRO A 501 -22.04 -7.15 -17.49
CA PRO A 501 -21.39 -6.81 -16.22
C PRO A 501 -20.80 -5.39 -16.18
N LEU A 502 -20.41 -4.81 -17.33
CA LEU A 502 -19.99 -3.39 -17.40
C LEU A 502 -21.18 -2.45 -17.15
N LEU A 503 -22.33 -2.74 -17.75
CA LEU A 503 -23.56 -2.00 -17.50
C LEU A 503 -24.03 -2.16 -16.05
N LEU A 504 -23.88 -3.34 -15.47
CA LEU A 504 -24.22 -3.62 -14.08
C LEU A 504 -23.35 -2.80 -13.11
N LEU A 505 -22.06 -2.62 -13.41
CA LEU A 505 -21.16 -1.73 -12.67
C LEU A 505 -21.47 -0.24 -12.86
N GLU A 506 -21.94 0.18 -14.03
CA GLU A 506 -22.41 1.56 -14.23
C GLU A 506 -23.70 1.81 -13.45
N LEU A 507 -24.65 0.87 -13.50
CA LEU A 507 -25.91 0.93 -12.76
C LEU A 507 -25.69 0.93 -11.24
N SER A 508 -24.75 0.12 -10.73
CA SER A 508 -24.46 0.08 -9.30
C SER A 508 -23.95 1.42 -8.77
N ARG A 509 -23.21 2.20 -9.57
CA ARG A 509 -22.72 3.53 -9.17
C ARG A 509 -23.82 4.57 -9.14
N VAL A 510 -24.70 4.55 -10.13
CA VAL A 510 -25.90 5.41 -10.14
C VAL A 510 -26.77 5.08 -8.93
N LEU A 511 -26.97 3.80 -8.62
CA LEU A 511 -27.73 3.36 -7.46
C LEU A 511 -27.10 3.85 -6.14
N ILE A 512 -25.78 3.72 -5.97
CA ILE A 512 -25.07 4.20 -4.78
C ILE A 512 -25.18 5.74 -4.68
N ALA A 513 -25.04 6.48 -5.78
CA ALA A 513 -25.22 7.95 -5.77
C ALA A 513 -26.64 8.32 -5.30
N ILE A 514 -27.67 7.62 -5.78
CA ILE A 514 -29.05 7.84 -5.37
C ILE A 514 -29.24 7.54 -3.88
N ILE A 515 -28.68 6.44 -3.38
CA ILE A 515 -28.72 6.08 -1.94
C ILE A 515 -28.05 7.17 -1.10
N LEU A 516 -26.85 7.62 -1.49
CA LEU A 516 -26.13 8.68 -0.80
C LEU A 516 -26.86 10.02 -0.85
N MET A 517 -27.56 10.29 -1.95
CA MET A 517 -28.41 11.46 -2.07
C MET A 517 -29.63 11.39 -1.14
N GLY A 518 -30.27 10.22 -1.07
CA GLY A 518 -31.35 9.97 -0.13
C GLY A 518 -30.88 10.13 1.32
N PHE A 519 -29.67 9.68 1.63
CA PHE A 519 -29.03 9.88 2.94
C PHE A 519 -28.79 11.37 3.26
N LEU A 520 -28.26 12.14 2.31
CA LEU A 520 -28.09 13.60 2.43
C LEU A 520 -29.44 14.30 2.65
N LEU A 521 -30.48 13.94 1.91
CA LEU A 521 -31.83 14.51 2.07
C LEU A 521 -32.45 14.17 3.43
N ASN A 522 -32.38 12.91 3.85
CA ASN A 522 -32.91 12.44 5.13
C ASN A 522 -32.16 13.04 6.35
N SER A 523 -30.93 13.50 6.15
CA SER A 523 -30.14 14.13 7.22
C SER A 523 -30.60 15.55 7.57
N PHE A 524 -31.29 16.25 6.65
CA PHE A 524 -31.72 17.65 6.85
C PHE A 524 -33.24 17.87 6.76
N PHE A 525 -33.99 16.94 6.14
CA PHE A 525 -35.43 17.04 5.94
C PHE A 525 -36.18 15.79 6.45
N ALA A 526 -37.18 16.00 7.30
CA ALA A 526 -37.99 14.91 7.88
C ALA A 526 -39.23 14.53 7.03
N THR A 527 -39.68 15.39 6.11
CA THR A 527 -40.94 15.22 5.36
C THR A 527 -40.74 14.75 3.91
N PRO A 528 -41.50 13.74 3.43
CA PRO A 528 -41.41 13.22 2.05
C PRO A 528 -41.64 14.27 0.93
N THR A 529 -42.38 15.33 1.24
CA THR A 529 -42.65 16.46 0.32
C THR A 529 -41.45 17.40 0.19
N ALA A 530 -40.65 17.55 1.24
CA ALA A 530 -39.39 18.30 1.18
C ALA A 530 -38.33 17.55 0.36
N LEU A 531 -38.32 16.21 0.43
CA LEU A 531 -37.43 15.35 -0.35
C LEU A 531 -37.63 15.51 -1.87
N SER A 532 -38.86 15.60 -2.34
CA SER A 532 -39.17 15.69 -3.77
C SER A 532 -38.84 17.07 -4.37
N VAL A 533 -39.10 18.15 -3.61
CA VAL A 533 -38.74 19.52 -4.02
C VAL A 533 -37.22 19.73 -4.00
N ALA A 534 -36.54 19.29 -2.93
CA ALA A 534 -35.09 19.38 -2.82
C ALA A 534 -34.38 18.50 -3.89
N GLY A 535 -34.92 17.32 -4.21
CA GLY A 535 -34.42 16.47 -5.29
C GLY A 535 -34.50 17.14 -6.67
N GLY A 536 -35.58 17.87 -6.97
CA GLY A 536 -35.75 18.61 -8.23
C GLY A 536 -34.76 19.77 -8.39
N ILE A 537 -34.60 20.60 -7.34
CA ILE A 537 -33.66 21.73 -7.31
C ILE A 537 -32.21 21.24 -7.47
N MET A 538 -31.93 20.07 -6.94
CA MET A 538 -30.60 19.46 -6.94
C MET A 538 -30.22 18.89 -8.31
N VAL A 539 -31.14 18.24 -9.04
CA VAL A 539 -30.91 17.83 -10.44
C VAL A 539 -30.59 19.05 -11.31
N LEU A 540 -31.30 20.15 -11.10
CA LEU A 540 -31.04 21.43 -11.77
C LEU A 540 -29.70 22.05 -11.38
N GLY A 541 -29.38 22.12 -10.08
CA GLY A 541 -28.09 22.65 -9.61
C GLY A 541 -26.90 21.83 -10.09
N PHE A 542 -27.04 20.51 -10.13
CA PHE A 542 -26.03 19.59 -10.62
C PHE A 542 -25.79 19.73 -12.13
N ALA A 543 -26.86 19.96 -12.91
CA ALA A 543 -26.76 20.24 -14.34
C ALA A 543 -26.06 21.58 -14.64
N ILE A 544 -26.30 22.61 -13.83
CA ILE A 544 -25.73 23.96 -14.02
C ILE A 544 -24.25 24.01 -13.67
N PHE A 545 -23.82 23.35 -12.58
CA PHE A 545 -22.46 23.50 -12.05
C PHE A 545 -21.47 22.40 -12.46
N TYR A 546 -21.87 21.42 -13.29
CA TYR A 546 -21.09 20.21 -13.57
C TYR A 546 -19.64 20.51 -14.01
N GLN A 547 -19.42 21.55 -14.82
CA GLN A 547 -18.09 21.87 -15.36
C GLN A 547 -17.12 22.38 -14.28
N ARG A 548 -17.57 23.28 -13.41
CA ARG A 548 -16.74 23.83 -12.32
C ARG A 548 -16.43 22.76 -11.28
N LEU A 549 -17.42 21.91 -11.03
CA LEU A 549 -17.35 20.81 -10.09
C LEU A 549 -16.33 19.75 -10.52
N GLN A 550 -16.33 19.42 -11.81
CA GLN A 550 -15.35 18.53 -12.41
C GLN A 550 -13.92 19.09 -12.29
N GLN A 551 -13.72 20.40 -12.48
CA GLN A 551 -12.39 21.02 -12.33
C GLN A 551 -11.90 21.00 -10.87
N PHE A 552 -12.79 21.27 -9.90
CA PHE A 552 -12.45 21.22 -8.48
C PHE A 552 -12.12 19.79 -8.02
N TYR A 553 -12.95 18.82 -8.41
CA TYR A 553 -12.69 17.40 -8.14
C TYR A 553 -11.36 16.95 -8.75
N SER A 554 -11.09 17.31 -10.02
CA SER A 554 -9.84 16.92 -10.69
C SER A 554 -8.62 17.43 -9.94
N LYS A 555 -8.64 18.67 -9.41
CA LYS A 555 -7.55 19.19 -8.56
C LYS A 555 -7.36 18.43 -7.26
N ILE A 556 -8.45 18.03 -6.60
CA ILE A 556 -8.38 17.25 -5.36
C ILE A 556 -7.88 15.83 -5.64
N GLU A 557 -8.42 15.19 -6.68
CA GLU A 557 -8.01 13.86 -7.11
C GLU A 557 -6.53 13.86 -7.51
N ASP A 558 -6.10 14.80 -8.34
CA ASP A 558 -4.70 14.88 -8.78
C ASP A 558 -3.78 15.04 -7.59
N ARG A 559 -4.14 15.88 -6.60
CA ARG A 559 -3.37 16.01 -5.35
C ARG A 559 -3.39 14.73 -4.52
N PHE A 560 -4.53 14.07 -4.37
CA PHE A 560 -4.65 12.83 -3.63
C PHE A 560 -3.83 11.71 -4.27
N LEU A 561 -3.96 11.53 -5.59
CA LEU A 561 -3.21 10.55 -6.36
C LEU A 561 -1.72 10.89 -6.40
N GLN A 562 -1.35 12.18 -6.48
CA GLN A 562 0.05 12.59 -6.38
C GLN A 562 0.61 12.31 -5.00
N ASN A 563 -0.09 12.63 -3.91
CA ASN A 563 0.37 12.34 -2.55
C ASN A 563 0.46 10.84 -2.31
N LEU A 564 -0.58 10.08 -2.68
CA LEU A 564 -0.59 8.63 -2.58
C LEU A 564 0.52 8.02 -3.45
N ASN A 565 0.85 8.59 -4.61
CA ASN A 565 1.91 8.09 -5.49
C ASN A 565 3.30 8.75 -5.31
N ALA A 566 3.44 9.75 -4.43
CA ALA A 566 4.64 10.60 -4.32
C ALA A 566 5.90 9.78 -4.05
N ARG A 567 5.82 8.81 -3.15
CA ARG A 567 6.92 7.88 -2.84
C ARG A 567 7.45 7.10 -4.06
N GLN A 568 6.59 6.77 -5.02
CA GLN A 568 7.02 6.12 -6.27
C GLN A 568 7.64 7.10 -7.25
N LEU A 569 7.15 8.34 -7.31
CA LEU A 569 7.69 9.36 -8.21
C LEU A 569 9.10 9.79 -7.79
N GLU A 570 9.38 9.87 -6.49
CA GLU A 570 10.72 10.21 -5.98
C GLU A 570 11.66 9.00 -5.88
N GLY A 571 11.18 7.83 -5.43
CA GLY A 571 12.04 6.65 -5.16
C GLY A 571 12.34 5.74 -6.35
N SER A 572 11.75 5.97 -7.54
CA SER A 572 11.97 5.09 -8.69
C SER A 572 12.98 5.61 -9.71
N GLY A 573 13.60 6.78 -9.50
CA GLY A 573 14.37 7.44 -10.57
C GLY A 573 13.53 7.72 -11.83
N LYS A 574 12.22 7.43 -11.82
CA LYS A 574 11.26 7.79 -12.84
C LYS A 574 10.90 9.26 -12.58
N SER A 575 11.86 10.16 -12.83
CA SER A 575 11.46 11.45 -13.38
C SER A 575 10.45 11.14 -14.49
N LYS A 576 9.33 11.88 -14.45
CA LYS A 576 8.12 11.67 -15.27
C LYS A 576 8.45 10.79 -16.47
N ARG A 577 8.04 9.52 -16.42
CA ARG A 577 7.88 8.72 -17.63
C ARG A 577 6.86 9.48 -18.48
N ILE A 578 7.34 10.45 -19.26
CA ILE A 578 6.65 10.96 -20.41
C ILE A 578 6.53 9.70 -21.25
N LEU A 579 5.36 9.08 -21.18
CA LEU A 579 4.99 7.99 -22.08
C LEU A 579 5.18 8.56 -23.48
N LEU A 580 6.30 8.21 -24.10
CA LEU A 580 6.44 8.39 -25.52
C LEU A 580 5.37 7.48 -26.16
N PRO A 581 4.80 7.87 -27.30
CA PRO A 581 4.03 6.97 -28.12
C PRO A 581 4.80 5.64 -28.27
N TRP A 582 4.05 4.53 -28.31
CA TRP A 582 4.52 3.21 -28.74
C TRP A 582 5.27 2.42 -27.65
N ASP A 583 4.92 2.67 -26.38
CA ASP A 583 5.43 1.97 -25.19
C ASP A 583 6.97 2.09 -24.99
N ALA A 584 7.59 3.12 -25.59
CA ALA A 584 9.00 3.46 -25.40
C ALA A 584 9.20 4.44 -24.23
N HIS A 585 10.30 4.28 -23.51
CA HIS A 585 10.68 5.13 -22.38
C HIS A 585 12.17 5.47 -22.42
N PHE A 586 12.55 6.57 -21.79
CA PHE A 586 13.95 6.86 -21.46
C PHE A 586 14.40 5.98 -20.29
N ALA A 587 15.63 5.47 -20.37
CA ALA A 587 16.29 4.77 -19.29
C ALA A 587 17.75 5.22 -19.17
N PHE A 588 18.20 5.43 -17.94
CA PHE A 588 19.62 5.61 -17.64
C PHE A 588 20.25 4.25 -17.36
N LEU A 589 21.38 3.97 -18.00
CA LEU A 589 22.20 2.80 -17.79
C LEU A 589 23.63 3.23 -17.51
N GLU A 590 24.26 2.61 -16.52
CA GLU A 590 25.68 2.84 -16.23
C GLU A 590 26.52 1.78 -16.95
N VAL A 591 27.47 2.21 -17.78
CA VAL A 591 28.38 1.30 -18.50
C VAL A 591 29.33 0.67 -17.49
N SER A 592 29.09 -0.61 -17.17
CA SER A 592 29.96 -1.37 -16.27
C SER A 592 31.37 -1.49 -16.84
N ALA A 593 32.38 -1.47 -15.97
CA ALA A 593 33.78 -1.64 -16.36
C ALA A 593 34.06 -2.99 -17.06
N ASP A 594 33.21 -3.99 -16.85
CA ASP A 594 33.28 -5.31 -17.47
C ASP A 594 32.42 -5.43 -18.75
N SER A 595 31.83 -4.33 -19.24
CA SER A 595 31.00 -4.34 -20.44
C SER A 595 31.82 -4.57 -21.72
N ASN A 596 31.35 -5.49 -22.57
CA ASN A 596 31.91 -5.78 -23.90
C ASN A 596 31.76 -4.63 -24.92
N LEU A 597 31.08 -3.55 -24.51
CA LEU A 597 30.79 -2.36 -25.32
C LEU A 597 31.85 -1.26 -25.15
N ILE A 598 32.75 -1.38 -24.16
CA ILE A 598 33.79 -0.39 -23.87
C ILE A 598 34.84 -0.33 -24.99
N GLY A 599 35.32 0.87 -25.27
CA GLY A 599 36.44 1.13 -26.19
C GLY A 599 36.06 1.10 -27.67
N LYS A 600 34.77 0.92 -27.98
CA LYS A 600 34.22 0.96 -29.35
C LYS A 600 33.41 2.22 -29.57
N THR A 601 33.38 2.68 -30.80
CA THR A 601 32.54 3.82 -31.20
C THR A 601 31.06 3.39 -31.28
N LEU A 602 30.12 4.33 -31.08
CA LEU A 602 28.69 4.06 -31.26
C LEU A 602 28.36 3.50 -32.66
N GLN A 603 29.13 3.88 -33.68
CA GLN A 603 29.02 3.37 -35.05
C GLN A 603 29.43 1.91 -35.17
N GLU A 604 30.49 1.48 -34.48
CA GLU A 604 30.93 0.08 -34.46
C GLU A 604 29.98 -0.80 -33.64
N LEU A 605 29.41 -0.24 -32.57
CA LEU A 605 28.48 -0.95 -31.69
C LEU A 605 27.12 -1.22 -32.35
N LYS A 606 26.73 -0.40 -33.34
CA LYS A 606 25.49 -0.56 -34.10
C LYS A 606 24.27 -0.76 -33.17
N ILE A 607 24.24 -0.02 -32.06
CA ILE A 607 23.27 -0.23 -30.95
C ILE A 607 21.82 -0.20 -31.45
N ARG A 608 21.52 0.72 -32.36
CA ARG A 608 20.19 0.83 -32.99
C ARG A 608 19.81 -0.39 -33.83
N GLU A 609 20.76 -0.99 -34.53
CA GLU A 609 20.54 -2.14 -35.42
C GLU A 609 20.41 -3.45 -34.64
N HIS A 610 21.22 -3.60 -33.58
CA HIS A 610 21.24 -4.82 -32.76
C HIS A 610 20.14 -4.84 -31.69
N PHE A 611 19.86 -3.70 -31.04
CA PHE A 611 18.98 -3.64 -29.86
C PHE A 611 17.73 -2.77 -30.09
N GLY A 612 17.61 -2.09 -31.23
CA GLY A 612 16.48 -1.20 -31.52
C GLY A 612 16.46 0.10 -30.70
N ILE A 613 17.55 0.41 -30.00
CA ILE A 613 17.67 1.50 -29.03
C ILE A 613 18.51 2.65 -29.57
N ASN A 614 18.16 3.88 -29.19
CA ASN A 614 18.96 5.08 -29.46
C ASN A 614 19.60 5.62 -28.18
N VAL A 615 20.89 5.97 -28.25
CA VAL A 615 21.59 6.70 -27.19
C VAL A 615 21.35 8.20 -27.37
N VAL A 616 20.81 8.84 -26.36
CA VAL A 616 20.43 10.26 -26.36
C VAL A 616 21.44 11.11 -25.61
N LEU A 617 22.07 10.55 -24.59
CA LEU A 617 22.97 11.26 -23.69
C LEU A 617 24.10 10.33 -23.26
N ILE A 618 25.31 10.89 -23.09
CA ILE A 618 26.41 10.24 -22.38
C ILE A 618 26.91 11.23 -21.32
N GLU A 619 26.80 10.88 -20.06
CA GLU A 619 27.43 11.55 -18.93
C GLU A 619 28.77 10.91 -18.62
N ARG A 620 29.82 11.70 -18.71
CA ARG A 620 31.20 11.32 -18.42
C ARG A 620 31.76 12.23 -17.33
N GLY A 621 31.67 11.77 -16.08
CA GLY A 621 32.06 12.56 -14.92
C GLY A 621 31.21 13.83 -14.80
N SER A 622 31.83 15.00 -14.96
CA SER A 622 31.14 16.31 -14.93
C SER A 622 30.75 16.84 -16.30
N SER A 623 30.99 16.08 -17.38
CA SER A 623 30.68 16.48 -18.75
C SER A 623 29.50 15.67 -19.29
N THR A 624 28.53 16.35 -19.88
CA THR A 624 27.36 15.73 -20.49
C THR A 624 27.40 15.94 -21.99
N ILE A 625 27.45 14.84 -22.74
CA ILE A 625 27.45 14.81 -24.21
C ILE A 625 26.02 14.49 -24.65
N HIS A 626 25.30 15.52 -25.05
CA HIS A 626 23.96 15.39 -25.62
C HIS A 626 24.06 14.94 -27.09
N LEU A 627 23.24 13.98 -27.48
CA LEU A 627 23.14 13.41 -28.84
C LEU A 627 24.52 13.02 -29.40
N PRO A 628 25.18 12.01 -28.79
CA PRO A 628 26.55 11.64 -29.12
C PRO A 628 26.72 11.30 -30.60
N ARG A 629 27.86 11.69 -31.17
CA ARG A 629 28.18 11.42 -32.58
C ARG A 629 28.44 9.92 -32.77
N PRO A 630 28.24 9.36 -33.98
CA PRO A 630 28.56 7.96 -34.25
C PRO A 630 30.03 7.60 -33.96
N THR A 631 30.94 8.56 -33.99
CA THR A 631 32.36 8.41 -33.66
C THR A 631 32.67 8.44 -32.16
N GLU A 632 31.68 8.70 -31.29
CA GLU A 632 31.88 8.78 -29.85
C GLU A 632 32.13 7.38 -29.28
N VAL A 633 33.14 7.25 -28.43
CA VAL A 633 33.55 5.99 -27.80
C VAL A 633 32.91 5.87 -26.43
N LEU A 634 32.39 4.68 -26.09
CA LEU A 634 31.92 4.37 -24.74
C LEU A 634 33.08 3.99 -23.82
N TYR A 635 33.16 4.61 -22.65
CA TYR A 635 34.16 4.32 -21.61
C TYR A 635 33.51 3.69 -20.38
N PRO A 636 34.31 3.04 -19.49
CA PRO A 636 33.83 2.59 -18.19
C PRO A 636 33.23 3.73 -17.38
N CYS A 637 32.15 3.46 -16.66
CA CYS A 637 31.40 4.42 -15.83
C CYS A 637 30.75 5.58 -16.60
N ASP A 638 30.73 5.54 -17.93
CA ASP A 638 29.85 6.43 -18.70
C ASP A 638 28.39 6.10 -18.32
N ARG A 639 27.62 7.13 -17.99
CA ARG A 639 26.17 6.98 -17.78
C ARG A 639 25.45 7.37 -19.05
N ILE A 640 24.76 6.43 -19.66
CA ILE A 640 24.09 6.63 -20.93
C ILE A 640 22.58 6.70 -20.75
N GLU A 641 21.96 7.72 -21.33
CA GLU A 641 20.50 7.78 -21.43
C GLU A 641 20.09 7.22 -22.78
N VAL A 642 19.18 6.25 -22.77
CA VAL A 642 18.74 5.52 -23.95
C VAL A 642 17.22 5.51 -24.08
N ILE A 643 16.72 5.45 -25.31
CA ILE A 643 15.28 5.30 -25.63
C ILE A 643 15.01 3.94 -26.28
N GLY A 644 14.07 3.19 -25.73
CA GLY A 644 13.55 1.93 -26.28
C GLY A 644 12.30 1.44 -25.55
N THR A 645 11.72 0.33 -26.00
CA THR A 645 10.64 -0.38 -25.27
C THR A 645 11.21 -1.14 -24.07
N ASP A 646 10.37 -1.54 -23.12
CA ASP A 646 10.81 -2.30 -21.92
C ASP A 646 11.60 -3.58 -22.33
N ASP A 647 11.13 -4.33 -23.34
CA ASP A 647 11.81 -5.54 -23.83
C ASP A 647 13.19 -5.24 -24.47
N GLN A 648 13.30 -4.15 -25.22
CA GLN A 648 14.56 -3.73 -25.84
C GLN A 648 15.57 -3.28 -24.78
N LEU A 649 15.10 -2.52 -23.80
CA LEU A 649 15.92 -2.00 -22.72
C LEU A 649 16.45 -3.13 -21.84
N ASP A 650 15.62 -4.13 -21.53
CA ASP A 650 16.06 -5.30 -20.77
C ASP A 650 17.12 -6.12 -21.52
N ASP A 651 17.00 -6.27 -22.85
CA ASP A 651 18.00 -6.95 -23.68
C ASP A 651 19.34 -6.19 -23.74
N PHE A 652 19.28 -4.87 -23.92
CA PHE A 652 20.48 -4.03 -23.94
C PHE A 652 21.15 -3.94 -22.56
N ARG A 653 20.36 -3.93 -21.47
CA ARG A 653 20.85 -3.84 -20.09
C ARG A 653 21.79 -4.97 -19.72
N VAL A 654 21.55 -6.20 -20.20
CA VAL A 654 22.43 -7.36 -20.00
C VAL A 654 23.85 -7.13 -20.52
N HIS A 655 23.99 -6.29 -21.55
CA HIS A 655 25.26 -6.01 -22.21
C HIS A 655 26.00 -4.79 -21.61
N VAL A 656 25.26 -3.92 -20.91
CA VAL A 656 25.78 -2.65 -20.35
C VAL A 656 26.05 -2.78 -18.84
N GLU A 657 25.10 -3.32 -18.08
CA GLU A 657 25.16 -3.43 -16.62
C GLU A 657 25.59 -4.86 -16.20
N VAL A 658 26.87 -5.19 -16.37
CA VAL A 658 27.45 -6.36 -15.70
C VAL A 658 27.51 -6.02 -14.20
N SER A 659 26.77 -6.77 -13.39
CA SER A 659 26.18 -6.37 -12.10
C SER A 659 27.14 -5.75 -11.05
N THR A 660 26.71 -4.66 -10.39
CA THR A 660 26.70 -4.52 -8.91
C THR A 660 25.97 -3.26 -8.42
N ASN A 661 25.50 -3.34 -7.16
CA ASN A 661 24.65 -2.40 -6.44
C ASN A 661 25.02 -0.91 -6.57
N GLY A 662 23.99 -0.09 -6.80
CA GLY A 662 24.12 1.33 -7.07
C GLY A 662 24.05 2.24 -5.85
N ASP A 663 24.66 3.41 -6.04
CA ASP A 663 24.32 4.67 -5.37
C ASP A 663 23.84 5.66 -6.45
N ILE A 664 22.63 6.20 -6.27
CA ILE A 664 22.01 7.16 -7.20
C ILE A 664 22.12 8.56 -6.61
N TYR A 665 22.95 9.40 -7.23
CA TYR A 665 22.91 10.87 -7.09
C TYR A 665 22.00 11.47 -8.18
N MET A 666 21.12 12.41 -7.78
CA MET A 666 20.19 13.13 -8.66
C MET A 666 20.82 14.40 -9.27
N ALA A 667 20.57 14.65 -10.56
CA ALA A 667 20.81 15.94 -11.23
C ALA A 667 19.58 16.38 -12.06
N HIS A 668 19.51 17.69 -12.37
CA HIS A 668 18.33 18.51 -12.67
C HIS A 668 17.60 18.21 -14.01
N GLU A 669 16.26 18.37 -14.00
CA GLU A 669 15.38 18.44 -15.18
C GLU A 669 15.66 19.73 -15.99
N ASP A 670 15.83 19.64 -17.32
CA ASP A 670 15.17 20.54 -18.28
C ASP A 670 15.31 20.11 -19.77
N SER A 671 14.26 20.45 -20.55
CA SER A 671 14.16 20.79 -21.99
C SER A 671 13.72 19.81 -23.11
N ILE A 672 13.77 18.48 -23.01
CA ILE A 672 13.38 17.61 -24.16
C ILE A 672 11.88 17.25 -24.16
N VAL A 673 11.17 17.60 -25.23
CA VAL A 673 9.73 17.32 -25.42
C VAL A 673 9.50 16.57 -26.72
N LEU A 674 8.51 15.67 -26.73
CA LEU A 674 8.03 15.01 -27.94
C LEU A 674 6.78 15.72 -28.49
N GLU A 675 6.84 16.17 -29.73
CA GLU A 675 5.76 16.85 -30.43
C GLU A 675 5.30 16.09 -31.67
N ARG A 676 3.98 16.10 -31.92
CA ARG A 676 3.35 15.48 -33.10
C ARG A 676 3.07 16.55 -34.14
N ILE A 677 3.61 16.38 -35.35
CA ILE A 677 3.38 17.29 -36.48
C ILE A 677 2.77 16.51 -37.64
N GLU A 678 1.64 16.98 -38.15
CA GLU A 678 1.02 16.45 -39.35
C GLU A 678 1.45 17.29 -40.57
N VAL A 679 2.07 16.65 -41.56
CA VAL A 679 2.63 17.33 -42.73
C VAL A 679 1.51 17.77 -43.66
N ARG A 680 1.29 19.08 -43.72
CA ARG A 680 0.29 19.72 -44.59
C ARG A 680 0.94 20.25 -45.88
N ASN A 681 0.10 20.53 -46.89
CA ASN A 681 0.52 21.01 -48.23
C ASN A 681 1.42 22.25 -48.19
N GLU A 682 1.34 23.06 -47.13
CA GLU A 682 2.05 24.34 -46.96
C GLU A 682 3.49 24.18 -46.41
N TYR A 683 3.93 22.96 -46.04
CA TYR A 683 5.23 22.77 -45.39
C TYR A 683 6.38 22.50 -46.37
N ASN A 684 7.44 23.32 -46.33
CA ASN A 684 8.69 23.22 -47.13
C ASN A 684 9.61 22.01 -46.79
N ILE A 685 9.06 20.95 -46.17
CA ILE A 685 9.75 19.67 -45.87
C ILE A 685 9.27 18.51 -46.75
N ARG A 686 8.22 18.73 -47.55
CA ARG A 686 7.66 17.73 -48.45
C ARG A 686 8.64 17.38 -49.58
N GLY A 687 8.72 16.11 -49.94
CA GLY A 687 9.57 15.63 -51.04
C GLY A 687 11.07 15.61 -50.72
N LYS A 688 11.46 16.03 -49.51
CA LYS A 688 12.81 15.91 -48.99
C LYS A 688 12.93 14.62 -48.17
N SER A 689 14.10 14.00 -48.20
CA SER A 689 14.40 12.93 -47.26
C SER A 689 14.44 13.47 -45.83
N ILE A 690 14.22 12.62 -44.83
CA ILE A 690 14.36 12.99 -43.41
C ILE A 690 15.71 13.68 -43.15
N ARG A 691 16.79 13.18 -43.77
CA ARG A 691 18.14 13.78 -43.73
C ARG A 691 18.19 15.19 -44.31
N ASN A 692 17.53 15.43 -45.44
CA ASN A 692 17.58 16.72 -46.14
C ASN A 692 16.44 17.67 -45.72
N SER A 693 15.62 17.27 -44.75
CA SER A 693 14.47 18.05 -44.27
C SER A 693 14.85 19.27 -43.44
N GLY A 694 16.10 19.33 -42.94
CA GLY A 694 16.59 20.41 -42.09
C GLY A 694 16.02 20.38 -40.66
N ILE A 695 15.23 19.35 -40.30
CA ILE A 695 14.55 19.25 -39.00
C ILE A 695 15.60 19.13 -37.88
N ARG A 696 16.62 18.31 -38.08
CA ARG A 696 17.66 18.10 -37.07
C ARG A 696 18.45 19.36 -36.77
N GLU A 697 18.77 20.13 -37.79
CA GLU A 697 19.55 21.36 -37.70
C GLU A 697 18.72 22.52 -37.12
N LYS A 698 17.41 22.59 -37.42
CA LYS A 698 16.54 23.71 -37.02
C LYS A 698 15.85 23.52 -35.67
N THR A 699 15.52 22.28 -35.28
CA THR A 699 14.82 22.03 -34.00
C THR A 699 15.73 21.39 -32.95
N GLN A 700 17.00 21.13 -33.28
CA GLN A 700 17.88 20.27 -32.49
C GLN A 700 17.20 18.96 -32.05
N GLY A 701 16.32 18.43 -32.90
CA GLY A 701 15.46 17.29 -32.59
C GLY A 701 15.61 16.17 -33.61
N MET A 702 15.10 14.99 -33.27
CA MET A 702 15.10 13.83 -34.15
C MET A 702 13.68 13.32 -34.40
N ILE A 703 13.45 12.81 -35.61
CA ILE A 703 12.21 12.09 -35.91
C ILE A 703 12.31 10.69 -35.32
N VAL A 704 11.49 10.41 -34.32
CA VAL A 704 11.42 9.11 -33.63
C VAL A 704 10.31 8.21 -34.18
N GLY A 705 9.38 8.77 -34.96
CA GLY A 705 8.32 8.00 -35.59
C GLY A 705 7.67 8.76 -36.76
N LEU A 706 7.20 7.99 -37.74
CA LEU A 706 6.45 8.46 -38.90
C LEU A 706 5.21 7.59 -39.07
N GLU A 707 4.04 8.17 -39.26
CA GLU A 707 2.79 7.46 -39.55
C GLU A 707 2.26 7.89 -40.92
N ARG A 708 2.04 6.92 -41.81
CA ARG A 708 1.63 7.09 -43.21
C ARG A 708 0.51 6.13 -43.54
N ASN A 709 -0.62 6.63 -44.06
CA ASN A 709 -1.77 5.80 -44.45
C ASN A 709 -2.26 4.82 -43.36
N GLY A 710 -2.08 5.19 -42.08
CA GLY A 710 -2.41 4.33 -40.94
C GLY A 710 -1.36 3.28 -40.56
N GLU A 711 -0.29 3.12 -41.36
CA GLU A 711 0.90 2.35 -40.98
C GLU A 711 1.89 3.22 -40.18
N ARG A 712 2.42 2.63 -39.12
CA ARG A 712 3.28 3.31 -38.15
C ARG A 712 4.70 2.78 -38.23
N ILE A 713 5.64 3.65 -38.59
CA ILE A 713 7.06 3.37 -38.79
C ILE A 713 7.85 4.01 -37.64
N LEU A 714 8.38 3.18 -36.74
CA LEU A 714 9.21 3.64 -35.62
C LEU A 714 10.63 3.84 -36.14
N ASN A 715 11.31 4.92 -35.72
CA ASN A 715 12.69 5.21 -36.14
C ASN A 715 12.87 5.13 -37.68
N PRO A 716 12.14 5.95 -38.46
CA PRO A 716 12.21 5.91 -39.92
C PRO A 716 13.63 6.14 -40.44
N ASP A 717 13.92 5.57 -41.60
CA ASP A 717 15.22 5.71 -42.24
C ASP A 717 15.48 7.17 -42.64
N SER A 718 16.70 7.67 -42.41
CA SER A 718 17.10 9.02 -42.79
C SER A 718 16.95 9.33 -44.29
N SER A 719 16.97 8.31 -45.15
CA SER A 719 16.75 8.41 -46.60
C SER A 719 15.28 8.48 -47.01
N MET A 720 14.35 8.16 -46.10
CA MET A 720 12.92 8.12 -46.37
C MET A 720 12.38 9.51 -46.71
N ILE A 721 11.60 9.60 -47.79
CA ILE A 721 11.02 10.86 -48.29
C ILE A 721 9.74 11.17 -47.51
N ILE A 722 9.62 12.40 -47.01
CA ILE A 722 8.44 12.89 -46.30
C ILE A 722 7.32 13.23 -47.29
N GLU A 723 6.16 12.60 -47.13
CA GLU A 723 4.98 12.71 -47.99
C GLU A 723 3.88 13.58 -47.36
N ASN A 724 2.85 13.86 -48.15
CA ASN A 724 1.69 14.63 -47.69
C ASN A 724 0.84 13.79 -46.75
N LEU A 725 0.31 14.40 -45.67
CA LEU A 725 -0.43 13.73 -44.59
C LEU A 725 0.39 12.75 -43.73
N ASP A 726 1.72 12.71 -43.91
CA ASP A 726 2.59 12.01 -42.96
C ASP A 726 2.48 12.67 -41.57
N VAL A 727 2.43 11.86 -40.52
CA VAL A 727 2.48 12.36 -39.14
C VAL A 727 3.87 12.05 -38.57
N LEU A 728 4.65 13.10 -38.33
CA LEU A 728 6.00 13.03 -37.79
C LEU A 728 5.96 13.25 -36.28
N TRP A 729 6.69 12.41 -35.55
CA TRP A 729 6.94 12.55 -34.12
C TRP A 729 8.38 13.01 -33.90
N ILE A 730 8.55 14.22 -33.35
CA ILE A 730 9.85 14.86 -33.19
C ILE A 730 10.18 14.98 -31.71
N ALA A 731 11.32 14.43 -31.28
CA ALA A 731 11.87 14.61 -29.94
C ALA A 731 12.97 15.67 -29.99
N GLY A 732 12.84 16.75 -29.23
CA GLY A 732 13.81 17.86 -29.22
C GLY A 732 13.40 18.99 -28.27
N ASP A 733 14.06 20.14 -28.38
CA ASP A 733 13.75 21.31 -27.55
C ASP A 733 12.36 21.89 -27.89
N ARG A 734 11.53 22.13 -26.87
CA ARG A 734 10.14 22.57 -27.04
C ARG A 734 10.00 23.90 -27.76
N ASP A 735 10.87 24.85 -27.47
CA ASP A 735 10.75 26.21 -27.98
C ASP A 735 11.23 26.28 -29.44
N LEU A 736 12.31 25.55 -29.76
CA LEU A 736 12.80 25.40 -31.13
C LEU A 736 11.82 24.64 -32.04
N ILE A 737 11.14 23.60 -31.53
CA ILE A 737 10.10 22.90 -32.30
C ILE A 737 8.92 23.83 -32.61
N LYS A 738 8.48 24.65 -31.64
CA LYS A 738 7.39 25.62 -31.84
C LYS A 738 7.77 26.73 -32.83
N GLU A 739 9.01 27.20 -32.79
CA GLU A 739 9.52 28.20 -33.72
C GLU A 739 9.60 27.65 -35.16
N PHE A 740 10.05 26.40 -35.31
CA PHE A 740 10.06 25.68 -36.60
C PHE A 740 8.66 25.46 -37.18
N ILE A 741 7.65 25.28 -36.33
CA ILE A 741 6.24 25.16 -36.75
C ILE A 741 5.69 26.54 -37.18
N LYS A 742 6.08 27.63 -36.51
CA LYS A 742 5.59 28.99 -36.80
C LYS A 742 6.14 29.60 -38.09
N HIS A 743 7.39 29.33 -38.45
CA HIS A 743 8.06 29.95 -39.62
C HIS A 743 7.68 29.36 -41.00
N LYS A 744 6.58 28.61 -41.12
CA LYS A 744 6.22 27.87 -42.35
C LYS A 744 5.06 28.45 -43.19
N THR A 745 4.56 29.63 -42.86
CA THR A 745 3.50 30.32 -43.64
C THR A 745 3.98 31.50 -44.49
N ALA A 746 5.28 31.79 -44.54
CA ALA A 746 5.81 32.93 -45.29
C ALA A 746 7.03 32.53 -46.11
N ASP A 747 6.83 32.04 -47.33
CA ASP A 747 7.87 32.06 -48.37
C ASP A 747 7.33 31.84 -49.80
N SER A 748 6.05 32.12 -50.06
CA SER A 748 5.43 31.95 -51.38
C SER A 748 4.82 33.22 -51.96
N SER A 749 5.25 34.42 -51.52
CA SER A 749 4.65 35.69 -51.94
C SER A 749 5.65 36.78 -52.36
N GLU A 750 6.90 36.45 -52.72
CA GLU A 750 7.89 37.47 -53.15
C GLU A 750 8.56 37.23 -54.52
N GLU A 751 8.15 36.24 -55.33
CA GLU A 751 8.78 35.97 -56.64
C GLU A 751 7.91 36.22 -57.90
N VAL A 752 6.86 37.04 -57.84
CA VAL A 752 6.03 37.36 -59.05
C VAL A 752 5.86 38.87 -59.31
N ALA A 753 6.79 39.71 -58.85
CA ALA A 753 6.75 41.15 -59.13
C ALA A 753 8.09 41.71 -59.60
N THR A 754 8.65 41.17 -60.70
CA THR A 754 9.70 41.84 -61.49
C THR A 754 9.87 41.15 -62.85
N GLU A 755 8.86 41.25 -63.72
CA GLU A 755 9.04 41.09 -65.18
C GLU A 755 7.79 41.60 -65.93
N ILE A 756 7.55 42.93 -65.88
CA ILE A 756 6.89 43.68 -66.94
C ILE A 756 7.66 44.99 -67.09
N GLY A 757 8.45 45.07 -68.16
CA GLY A 757 9.28 46.20 -68.56
C GLY A 757 10.08 45.83 -69.79
#